data_AF-A0A931KH83-F1
#
_entry.id   AF-A0A931KH83-F1
#
_cell.length_a   1.000
_cell.length_b   1.000
_cell.length_c   1.000
_cell.angle_alpha   90.00
_cell.angle_beta   90.00
_cell.angle_gamma   90.00
#
_symmetry.space_group_name_H-M   'P 1'
#
loop_
_entity.id
_entity.type
_entity.pdbx_description
1 polymer ?
#
loop_
_entity_poly.entity_id
_entity_poly.type
_entity_poly.pdbx_seq_one_letter_code
_entity_poly.pdbx_strand_id
1 'polypeptide(L)'
;MSSNRRTRRRELTSGLDTLEGRELLTGGGIYGLDGKYINQFDYRKMLAKRSAPPAAPSERQVVLDLPAATYGANAKAVITLYGPGTLQTPKIDSNGFPVYDSQGNPVYDLAKSTHIDPKTGLISILFDGTTSESQIIGMVYGTKLRPQIETIRDADVSDFDNTGVGTNQMGYVNLNRFDLANGGRINFTAGVQRIFLNEIGAGTQIDVAALKTPPKTSPQDPGGLGTTTVTSSSGSTAVTGGGTSTTTTTTVNGITVITTLPTTDQITISNGELTGVGGLILPGAIPSTSRNTRVEVQGVELVFKKVNGVANPKGQPSPRLGKEYFGGLIDNTQPGDDDYLVFYQVNRNASTLAIESATADQYVPIKAPSDFGSPALTLLGSGVGEYVTTRTINGEDVPVSEQVVTAGYTFKDGSGADRYFVNAYSVVDRTLVGSFEVVDPDTGAAYAFDGLGGSSGNLYLTTTNGGTNGTGLTQGIDLSASLKTGKSVFLGNALNYPETFYSRGGTAGVAGISYVYSVGLSYFTPYNPINQDPQLGIMKIGVNSSQNLSVNSTTQIGDSVPLIQPVEYVMGSVDQNLVVIDPATKATESTKNADGVTVTKSYYSANMFNPNSLASAGSFKLYVDANQKLGGLSESFYPQLFGSSVIDVRGNLKTYSADSTSNLVLNVNGIANYVRSKSTDNSTIIGHPILHLAVGRKPGSNVDIISSSRPTDETPGGKSRPGTRGGVRVVKNLPIIGPLVNPIQRGNEI
;
A
#
# COMPACT_ATOMS: atom_id res chain seq x y z
N MET A 1 -44.93 -62.69 20.84
CA MET A 1 -43.45 -62.76 21.02
C MET A 1 -42.92 -63.49 19.79
N SER A 2 -41.97 -63.03 18.98
CA SER A 2 -40.88 -62.05 19.15
C SER A 2 -40.88 -61.01 18.02
N SER A 3 -40.37 -59.79 18.24
CA SER A 3 -40.37 -58.70 17.25
C SER A 3 -39.03 -58.58 16.51
N ASN A 4 -39.04 -58.79 15.19
CA ASN A 4 -37.87 -58.56 14.35
C ASN A 4 -37.63 -57.05 14.14
N ARG A 5 -36.59 -56.55 14.80
CA ARG A 5 -36.19 -55.14 14.84
C ARG A 5 -35.58 -54.71 13.51
N ARG A 6 -36.37 -54.09 12.61
CA ARG A 6 -35.83 -53.42 11.40
C ARG A 6 -34.99 -52.19 11.80
N THR A 7 -33.67 -52.32 11.74
CA THR A 7 -32.73 -51.20 11.85
C THR A 7 -32.85 -50.28 10.61
N ARG A 8 -33.50 -49.13 10.77
CA ARG A 8 -33.42 -48.05 9.76
C ARG A 8 -32.01 -47.45 9.79
N ARG A 9 -31.24 -47.68 8.72
CA ARG A 9 -30.00 -46.95 8.47
C ARG A 9 -30.37 -45.49 8.20
N ARG A 10 -30.06 -44.58 9.14
CA ARG A 10 -30.07 -43.13 8.85
C ARG A 10 -28.82 -42.84 8.03
N GLU A 11 -29.00 -42.50 6.77
CA GLU A 11 -27.95 -41.81 6.02
C GLU A 11 -27.83 -40.39 6.57
N LEU A 12 -26.59 -39.96 6.82
CA LEU A 12 -26.30 -38.59 7.20
C LEU A 12 -26.49 -37.72 5.96
N THR A 13 -27.65 -37.07 5.87
CA THR A 13 -27.86 -36.00 4.88
C THR A 13 -26.85 -34.90 5.18
N SER A 14 -25.96 -34.62 4.23
CA SER A 14 -24.95 -33.56 4.37
C SER A 14 -25.59 -32.18 4.25
N GLY A 15 -26.30 -31.79 5.31
CA GLY A 15 -26.70 -30.40 5.54
C GLY A 15 -25.46 -29.56 5.78
N LEU A 16 -24.90 -29.01 4.70
CA LEU A 16 -24.00 -27.88 4.73
C LEU A 16 -24.81 -26.63 5.14
N ASP A 17 -25.21 -26.58 6.42
CA ASP A 17 -25.62 -25.33 7.04
C ASP A 17 -24.43 -24.36 6.96
N THR A 18 -24.68 -23.17 6.41
CA THR A 18 -23.67 -22.15 6.15
C THR A 18 -22.99 -21.74 7.46
N LEU A 19 -21.69 -22.05 7.58
CA LEU A 19 -20.85 -21.77 8.76
C LEU A 19 -20.51 -20.27 8.96
N GLU A 20 -21.30 -19.36 8.39
CA GLU A 20 -21.14 -17.92 8.58
C GLU A 20 -21.57 -17.51 9.99
N GLY A 21 -20.61 -17.44 10.92
CA GLY A 21 -20.81 -16.93 12.28
C GLY A 21 -20.43 -17.87 13.42
N ARG A 22 -19.83 -19.04 13.15
CA ARG A 22 -19.22 -19.88 14.20
C ARG A 22 -17.72 -20.00 13.98
N GLU A 23 -16.95 -19.36 14.86
CA GLU A 23 -15.50 -19.50 14.94
C GLU A 23 -15.16 -20.98 15.22
N LEU A 24 -14.30 -21.57 14.38
CA LEU A 24 -13.92 -22.99 14.50
C LEU A 24 -12.95 -23.18 15.67
N LEU A 25 -13.52 -23.44 16.85
CA LEU A 25 -12.82 -23.95 18.03
C LEU A 25 -12.29 -25.37 17.72
N THR A 26 -11.11 -25.44 17.11
CA THR A 26 -10.31 -26.66 17.07
C THR A 26 -9.45 -26.76 18.33
N GLY A 27 -9.15 -27.98 18.80
CA GLY A 27 -8.38 -28.19 20.03
C GLY A 27 -6.94 -27.64 20.01
N GLY A 28 -6.46 -27.14 18.87
CA GLY A 28 -5.17 -26.47 18.75
C GLY A 28 -5.23 -24.94 18.85
N GLY A 29 -6.39 -24.30 18.64
CA GLY A 29 -6.56 -22.84 18.68
C GLY A 29 -7.55 -22.30 17.64
N ILE A 30 -7.55 -20.98 17.45
CA ILE A 30 -8.56 -20.25 16.66
C ILE A 30 -7.94 -19.73 15.36
N TYR A 31 -8.59 -20.04 14.24
CA TYR A 31 -8.20 -19.53 12.93
C TYR A 31 -8.96 -18.24 12.60
N GLY A 32 -8.24 -17.25 12.08
CA GLY A 32 -8.80 -16.00 11.59
C GLY A 32 -9.57 -16.16 10.28
N LEU A 33 -10.23 -15.08 9.88
CA LEU A 33 -10.98 -14.97 8.61
C LEU A 33 -10.10 -15.04 7.34
N ASP A 34 -8.78 -15.13 7.54
CA ASP A 34 -7.70 -15.29 6.56
C ASP A 34 -7.06 -16.70 6.61
N GLY A 35 -7.54 -17.59 7.48
CA GLY A 35 -6.99 -18.93 7.68
C GLY A 35 -5.69 -18.98 8.49
N LYS A 36 -5.23 -17.88 9.09
CA LYS A 36 -4.04 -17.85 9.96
C LYS A 36 -4.41 -18.13 11.41
N TYR A 37 -3.44 -18.62 12.18
CA TYR A 37 -3.60 -18.86 13.61
C TYR A 37 -3.61 -17.55 14.40
N ILE A 38 -4.72 -17.24 15.08
CA ILE A 38 -4.79 -16.12 16.03
C ILE A 38 -4.37 -16.65 17.40
N ASN A 39 -3.30 -16.09 17.97
CA ASN A 39 -2.87 -16.48 19.31
C ASN A 39 -3.90 -16.04 20.38
N GLN A 40 -3.84 -16.67 21.55
CA GLN A 40 -4.86 -16.46 22.59
C GLN A 40 -4.86 -15.02 23.16
N PHE A 41 -3.76 -14.28 23.04
CA PHE A 41 -3.65 -12.90 23.50
C PHE A 41 -4.36 -11.95 22.52
N ASP A 42 -4.08 -12.05 21.23
CA ASP A 42 -4.72 -11.25 20.18
C ASP A 42 -6.21 -11.56 20.08
N TYR A 43 -6.61 -12.83 20.27
CA TYR A 43 -8.02 -13.21 20.36
C TYR A 43 -8.73 -12.55 21.55
N ARG A 44 -8.10 -12.52 22.73
CA ARG A 44 -8.64 -11.81 23.90
C ARG A 44 -8.68 -10.30 23.67
N LYS A 45 -7.67 -9.71 23.01
CA LYS A 45 -7.64 -8.29 22.63
C LYS A 45 -8.78 -7.96 21.65
N MET A 46 -9.03 -8.81 20.65
CA MET A 46 -10.17 -8.70 19.73
C MET A 46 -11.53 -8.84 20.43
N LEU A 47 -11.70 -9.84 21.29
CA LEU A 47 -12.95 -10.01 22.05
C LEU A 47 -13.20 -8.82 22.98
N ALA A 48 -12.17 -8.31 23.66
CA ALA A 48 -12.26 -7.12 24.50
C ALA A 48 -12.61 -5.86 23.68
N LYS A 49 -11.90 -5.59 22.56
CA LYS A 49 -12.26 -4.48 21.65
C LYS A 49 -13.70 -4.60 21.11
N ARG A 50 -14.20 -5.83 20.83
CA ARG A 50 -15.58 -6.07 20.35
C ARG A 50 -16.68 -5.97 21.41
N SER A 51 -16.36 -6.20 22.67
CA SER A 51 -17.32 -6.23 23.80
C SER A 51 -17.22 -5.02 24.73
N ALA A 52 -16.25 -4.14 24.50
CA ALA A 52 -16.15 -2.86 25.19
C ALA A 52 -17.47 -2.07 25.03
N PRO A 53 -18.02 -1.51 26.12
CA PRO A 53 -19.13 -0.57 25.99
C PRO A 53 -18.70 0.61 25.12
N PRO A 54 -19.64 1.28 24.42
CA PRO A 54 -19.32 2.49 23.68
C PRO A 54 -18.60 3.50 24.58
N ALA A 55 -17.42 3.93 24.14
CA ALA A 55 -16.60 4.93 24.81
C ALA A 55 -17.42 6.18 25.16
N ALA A 56 -17.00 6.91 26.19
CA ALA A 56 -17.77 8.05 26.68
C ALA A 56 -17.97 9.09 25.56
N PRO A 57 -19.10 9.84 25.51
CA PRO A 57 -19.30 10.87 24.49
C PRO A 57 -18.17 11.91 24.40
N SER A 58 -17.46 12.15 25.52
CA SER A 58 -16.27 12.99 25.61
C SER A 58 -15.04 12.43 24.86
N GLU A 59 -14.91 11.11 24.72
CA GLU A 59 -13.82 10.43 24.00
C GLU A 59 -14.12 10.27 22.50
N ARG A 60 -15.21 10.90 22.05
CA ARG A 60 -15.81 10.74 20.72
C ARG A 60 -16.08 12.03 20.01
N GLN A 61 -15.94 13.17 20.69
CA GLN A 61 -16.11 14.48 20.11
C GLN A 61 -14.86 15.31 20.42
N VAL A 62 -14.20 15.78 19.36
CA VAL A 62 -13.07 16.70 19.46
C VAL A 62 -13.51 18.04 18.89
N VAL A 63 -13.39 19.09 19.71
CA VAL A 63 -13.60 20.48 19.30
C VAL A 63 -12.23 21.09 19.11
N LEU A 64 -11.95 21.52 17.88
CA LEU A 64 -10.68 22.10 17.47
C LEU A 64 -10.88 23.58 17.17
N ASP A 65 -10.14 24.44 17.86
CA ASP A 65 -10.14 25.88 17.64
C ASP A 65 -9.29 26.23 16.41
N LEU A 66 -9.95 26.72 15.37
CA LEU A 66 -9.29 26.99 14.09
C LEU A 66 -8.45 28.27 14.17
N PRO A 67 -7.28 28.35 13.49
CA PRO A 67 -6.42 29.53 13.50
C PRO A 67 -7.21 30.82 13.19
N ALA A 68 -7.32 31.70 14.19
CA ALA A 68 -8.17 32.88 14.14
C ALA A 68 -7.78 33.86 13.01
N ALA A 69 -6.49 33.91 12.67
CA ALA A 69 -5.97 34.72 11.57
C ALA A 69 -6.48 34.26 10.19
N THR A 70 -6.70 32.95 10.01
CA THR A 70 -7.12 32.35 8.75
C THR A 70 -8.64 32.19 8.67
N TYR A 71 -9.26 31.69 9.74
CA TYR A 71 -10.67 31.27 9.74
C TYR A 71 -11.61 32.23 10.47
N GLY A 72 -11.08 33.13 11.31
CA GLY A 72 -11.84 34.07 12.15
C GLY A 72 -11.91 33.63 13.63
N ALA A 73 -12.01 34.61 14.54
CA ALA A 73 -11.82 34.42 15.99
C ALA A 73 -12.78 33.45 16.71
N ASN A 74 -13.91 33.08 16.08
CA ASN A 74 -14.89 32.14 16.63
C ASN A 74 -15.00 30.85 15.79
N ALA A 75 -14.04 30.61 14.89
CA ALA A 75 -14.07 29.47 13.99
C ALA A 75 -13.67 28.18 14.72
N LYS A 76 -14.53 27.15 14.63
CA LYS A 76 -14.30 25.85 15.27
C LYS A 76 -14.59 24.72 14.28
N ALA A 77 -13.74 23.71 14.25
CA ALA A 77 -14.04 22.41 13.69
C ALA A 77 -14.50 21.47 14.81
N VAL A 78 -15.56 20.70 14.57
CA VAL A 78 -16.08 19.71 15.51
C VAL A 78 -16.09 18.37 14.80
N ILE A 79 -15.21 17.46 15.21
CA ILE A 79 -15.14 16.10 14.68
C ILE A 79 -15.83 15.19 15.68
N THR A 80 -16.80 14.40 15.23
CA THR A 80 -17.57 13.47 16.08
C THR A 80 -17.57 12.07 15.49
N LEU A 81 -17.27 11.09 16.34
CA LEU A 81 -17.26 9.67 16.04
C LEU A 81 -18.48 8.99 16.66
N TYR A 82 -19.31 8.40 15.81
CA TYR A 82 -20.48 7.60 16.17
C TYR A 82 -20.16 6.11 16.02
N GLY A 83 -20.93 5.24 16.69
CA GLY A 83 -20.66 3.79 16.72
C GLY A 83 -19.52 3.41 17.69
N PRO A 84 -18.91 2.22 17.57
CA PRO A 84 -17.77 1.80 18.38
C PRO A 84 -16.49 2.62 18.12
N GLY A 85 -15.56 2.64 19.08
CA GLY A 85 -14.28 3.34 18.98
C GLY A 85 -14.24 4.71 19.67
N THR A 86 -13.11 5.40 19.46
CA THR A 86 -12.70 6.68 20.06
C THR A 86 -12.00 7.56 19.02
N LEU A 87 -12.08 8.87 19.20
CA LEU A 87 -11.11 9.80 18.62
C LEU A 87 -9.99 9.98 19.64
N GLN A 88 -8.75 9.74 19.24
CA GLN A 88 -7.62 9.99 20.13
C GLN A 88 -7.57 11.48 20.44
N THR A 89 -7.55 11.84 21.71
CA THR A 89 -7.52 13.23 22.18
C THR A 89 -6.14 13.54 22.76
N PRO A 90 -5.72 14.83 22.77
CA PRO A 90 -4.52 15.24 23.46
C PRO A 90 -4.53 14.78 24.92
N LYS A 91 -3.35 14.46 25.47
CA LYS A 91 -3.23 13.92 26.82
C LYS A 91 -3.78 14.92 27.84
N ILE A 92 -4.87 14.52 28.50
CA ILE A 92 -5.44 15.23 29.64
C ILE A 92 -4.82 14.75 30.95
N ASP A 93 -4.70 15.66 31.92
CA ASP A 93 -4.27 15.39 33.29
C ASP A 93 -5.38 14.68 34.09
N SER A 94 -5.11 14.35 35.36
CA SER A 94 -6.08 13.69 36.23
C SER A 94 -7.33 14.54 36.56
N ASN A 95 -7.35 15.82 36.16
CA ASN A 95 -8.43 16.77 36.38
C ASN A 95 -9.23 17.05 35.08
N GLY A 96 -8.82 16.46 33.95
CA GLY A 96 -9.45 16.64 32.64
C GLY A 96 -8.97 17.87 31.86
N PHE A 97 -7.90 18.55 32.30
CA PHE A 97 -7.28 19.64 31.56
C PHE A 97 -6.16 19.11 30.66
N PRO A 98 -5.84 19.73 29.52
CA PRO A 98 -4.63 19.38 28.76
C PRO A 98 -3.40 19.40 29.67
N VAL A 99 -2.50 18.42 29.56
CA VAL A 99 -1.17 18.53 30.17
C VAL A 99 -0.43 19.67 29.47
N TYR A 100 0.24 20.57 30.20
CA TYR A 100 1.04 21.66 29.63
C TYR A 100 2.54 21.46 29.91
N ASP A 101 3.39 21.94 28.99
CA ASP A 101 4.84 21.98 29.14
C ASP A 101 5.26 23.10 30.12
N SER A 102 6.57 23.20 30.39
CA SER A 102 7.13 24.26 31.24
C SER A 102 6.98 25.69 30.68
N GLN A 103 6.50 25.83 29.45
CA GLN A 103 6.30 27.07 28.72
C GLN A 103 4.81 27.46 28.64
N GLY A 104 3.91 26.60 29.12
CA GLY A 104 2.46 26.81 29.07
C GLY A 104 1.81 26.43 27.74
N ASN A 105 2.49 25.67 26.88
CA ASN A 105 1.88 25.06 25.68
C ASN A 105 1.35 23.66 26.03
N PRO A 106 0.24 23.18 25.47
CA PRO A 106 -0.20 21.82 25.72
C PRO A 106 0.84 20.79 25.22
N VAL A 107 1.14 19.78 26.03
CA VAL A 107 1.97 18.63 25.66
C VAL A 107 1.15 17.72 24.76
N TYR A 108 1.09 18.11 23.49
CA TYR A 108 0.60 17.24 22.44
C TYR A 108 1.63 16.16 22.13
N ASP A 109 1.26 14.90 22.36
CA ASP A 109 1.78 13.81 21.54
C ASP A 109 1.02 13.91 20.20
N LEU A 110 1.48 14.82 19.32
CA LEU A 110 0.79 15.17 18.06
C LEU A 110 0.56 13.92 17.22
N ALA A 111 1.57 13.07 17.09
CA ALA A 111 1.54 11.77 16.41
C ALA A 111 0.51 10.76 16.99
N LYS A 112 -0.06 11.03 18.18
CA LYS A 112 -1.02 10.17 18.88
C LYS A 112 -2.33 10.89 19.26
N SER A 113 -2.68 12.01 18.62
CA SER A 113 -3.96 12.69 18.89
C SER A 113 -4.60 13.32 17.65
N THR A 114 -5.93 13.49 17.68
CA THR A 114 -6.66 14.36 16.76
C THR A 114 -6.38 15.80 17.17
N HIS A 115 -5.77 16.59 16.27
CA HIS A 115 -5.24 17.91 16.61
C HIS A 115 -5.26 18.86 15.38
N ILE A 116 -4.90 20.12 15.63
CA ILE A 116 -4.46 21.06 14.59
C ILE A 116 -2.96 21.21 14.76
N ASP A 117 -2.18 21.01 13.69
CA ASP A 117 -0.74 21.30 13.72
C ASP A 117 -0.54 22.80 13.97
N PRO A 118 0.15 23.22 15.05
CA PRO A 118 0.39 24.63 15.36
C PRO A 118 1.26 25.35 14.32
N LYS A 119 2.03 24.63 13.47
CA LYS A 119 2.87 25.25 12.43
C LYS A 119 2.08 25.51 11.15
N THR A 120 1.40 24.50 10.61
CA THR A 120 0.70 24.59 9.32
C THR A 120 -0.77 25.01 9.44
N GLY A 121 -1.38 24.82 10.62
CA GLY A 121 -2.81 25.06 10.84
C GLY A 121 -3.73 24.02 10.20
N LEU A 122 -3.19 22.87 9.78
CA LEU A 122 -3.93 21.76 9.20
C LEU A 122 -4.48 20.81 10.28
N ILE A 123 -5.56 20.09 9.98
CA ILE A 123 -6.21 19.15 10.92
C ILE A 123 -5.71 17.72 10.66
N SER A 124 -5.20 17.06 11.69
CA SER A 124 -4.92 15.63 11.67
C SER A 124 -5.96 14.88 12.52
N ILE A 125 -6.58 13.83 11.96
CA ILE A 125 -7.66 13.05 12.57
C ILE A 125 -7.20 11.63 12.86
N LEU A 126 -7.22 11.26 14.15
CA LEU A 126 -6.72 9.98 14.63
C LEU A 126 -7.81 9.20 15.39
N PHE A 127 -8.12 7.98 14.94
CA PHE A 127 -9.15 7.12 15.55
C PHE A 127 -8.58 5.76 15.99
N ASP A 128 -9.23 5.11 16.96
CA ASP A 128 -8.96 3.71 17.33
C ASP A 128 -10.26 3.00 17.79
N GLY A 129 -10.25 1.67 17.74
CA GLY A 129 -11.30 0.78 18.25
C GLY A 129 -12.56 0.80 17.40
N THR A 130 -12.46 1.29 16.17
CA THR A 130 -13.60 1.42 15.25
C THR A 130 -13.97 0.10 14.58
N THR A 131 -15.14 0.08 13.96
CA THR A 131 -15.70 -1.09 13.29
C THR A 131 -16.43 -0.67 12.00
N SER A 132 -16.95 -1.64 11.25
CA SER A 132 -17.85 -1.38 10.14
C SER A 132 -19.07 -0.52 10.51
N GLU A 133 -19.50 -0.45 11.77
CA GLU A 133 -20.63 0.40 12.19
C GLU A 133 -20.21 1.82 12.63
N SER A 134 -18.90 2.10 12.69
CA SER A 134 -18.37 3.40 13.15
C SER A 134 -18.50 4.47 12.07
N GLN A 135 -18.71 5.73 12.47
CA GLN A 135 -18.95 6.84 11.55
C GLN A 135 -18.23 8.11 12.02
N ILE A 136 -17.37 8.71 11.18
CA ILE A 136 -16.77 10.03 11.45
C ILE A 136 -17.57 11.10 10.72
N ILE A 137 -18.01 12.11 11.46
CA ILE A 137 -18.77 13.27 10.96
C ILE A 137 -18.07 14.53 11.43
N GLY A 138 -17.74 15.42 10.49
CA GLY A 138 -17.18 16.74 10.80
C GLY A 138 -18.17 17.87 10.55
N MET A 139 -18.19 18.84 11.47
CA MET A 139 -18.90 20.10 11.32
C MET A 139 -17.94 21.28 11.47
N VAL A 140 -18.29 22.41 10.86
CA VAL A 140 -17.53 23.66 10.91
C VAL A 140 -18.48 24.79 11.30
N TYR A 141 -18.05 25.59 12.27
CA TYR A 141 -18.78 26.71 12.85
C TYR A 141 -17.93 28.00 12.78
N GLY A 142 -18.59 29.15 12.88
CA GLY A 142 -17.92 30.46 12.96
C GLY A 142 -17.27 30.98 11.67
N THR A 143 -17.15 30.16 10.63
CA THR A 143 -16.53 30.54 9.34
C THR A 143 -17.30 30.01 8.13
N LYS A 144 -17.06 30.63 6.96
CA LYS A 144 -17.51 30.14 5.64
C LYS A 144 -16.38 29.46 4.86
N LEU A 145 -15.14 29.58 5.34
CA LEU A 145 -13.98 28.88 4.78
C LEU A 145 -14.04 27.40 5.17
N ARG A 146 -13.27 26.59 4.45
CA ARG A 146 -13.20 25.14 4.65
C ARG A 146 -11.87 24.83 5.33
N PRO A 147 -11.86 24.25 6.53
CA PRO A 147 -10.62 23.80 7.15
C PRO A 147 -9.98 22.71 6.31
N GLN A 148 -8.66 22.74 6.26
CA GLN A 148 -7.88 21.74 5.55
C GLN A 148 -7.51 20.59 6.49
N ILE A 149 -7.70 19.37 6.01
CA ILE A 149 -7.29 18.14 6.69
C ILE A 149 -5.95 17.71 6.11
N GLU A 150 -4.98 17.47 6.97
CA GLU A 150 -3.72 16.85 6.63
C GLU A 150 -3.88 15.33 6.63
N THR A 151 -4.12 14.70 7.78
CA THR A 151 -4.24 13.23 7.86
C THR A 151 -5.61 12.76 8.35
N ILE A 152 -6.01 11.57 7.90
CA ILE A 152 -7.02 10.73 8.56
C ILE A 152 -6.48 9.32 8.61
N ARG A 153 -6.17 8.80 9.80
CA ARG A 153 -5.67 7.44 9.98
C ARG A 153 -6.07 6.80 11.31
N ASP A 154 -5.78 5.51 11.39
CA ASP A 154 -5.88 4.73 12.63
C ASP A 154 -4.66 4.97 13.53
N ALA A 155 -4.84 4.91 14.85
CA ALA A 155 -3.78 5.04 15.85
C ALA A 155 -2.90 3.79 15.97
N ASP A 156 -3.44 2.60 15.65
CA ASP A 156 -2.70 1.33 15.72
C ASP A 156 -1.71 1.14 14.54
N VAL A 157 -1.66 2.07 13.57
CA VAL A 157 -0.70 2.02 12.44
C VAL A 157 0.12 3.29 12.26
N SER A 158 1.31 3.13 11.68
CA SER A 158 2.10 4.24 11.16
C SER A 158 1.46 4.82 9.90
N ASP A 159 1.76 6.08 9.63
CA ASP A 159 1.24 6.85 8.50
C ASP A 159 1.33 6.09 7.18
N PHE A 160 2.46 5.41 6.94
CA PHE A 160 2.78 4.70 5.69
C PHE A 160 2.27 3.27 5.56
N ASP A 161 1.65 2.71 6.59
CA ASP A 161 1.18 1.32 6.52
C ASP A 161 -0.11 1.19 5.68
N ASN A 162 0.05 0.87 4.40
CA ASN A 162 -1.08 0.60 3.53
C ASN A 162 -1.57 -0.85 3.60
N THR A 163 -1.01 -1.70 4.47
CA THR A 163 -1.31 -3.14 4.48
C THR A 163 -2.74 -3.47 4.89
N GLY A 164 -3.39 -2.64 5.71
CA GLY A 164 -4.69 -2.92 6.32
C GLY A 164 -4.65 -4.01 7.41
N VAL A 165 -3.46 -4.37 7.88
CA VAL A 165 -3.27 -5.29 9.01
C VAL A 165 -3.18 -4.46 10.29
N GLY A 166 -3.85 -4.88 11.36
CA GLY A 166 -3.88 -4.15 12.64
C GLY A 166 -4.83 -2.95 12.67
N THR A 167 -5.08 -2.30 11.53
CA THR A 167 -6.05 -1.21 11.39
C THR A 167 -7.49 -1.61 11.74
N ASN A 168 -8.23 -0.72 12.40
CA ASN A 168 -9.66 -0.84 12.66
C ASN A 168 -10.50 -0.40 11.44
N GLN A 169 -11.69 -0.99 11.28
CA GLN A 169 -12.60 -0.67 10.17
C GLN A 169 -13.36 0.63 10.41
N MET A 170 -13.81 1.27 9.33
CA MET A 170 -14.70 2.44 9.37
C MET A 170 -15.96 2.18 8.53
N GLY A 171 -17.13 2.49 9.03
CA GLY A 171 -18.35 2.44 8.21
C GLY A 171 -18.37 3.62 7.23
N TYR A 172 -18.39 4.83 7.77
CA TYR A 172 -18.79 6.03 7.05
C TYR A 172 -17.96 7.25 7.46
N VAL A 173 -17.57 8.08 6.49
CA VAL A 173 -16.84 9.32 6.74
C VAL A 173 -17.52 10.46 5.99
N ASN A 174 -18.00 11.46 6.71
CA ASN A 174 -18.60 12.66 6.13
C ASN A 174 -17.91 13.93 6.62
N LEU A 175 -17.05 14.45 5.75
CA LEU A 175 -16.24 15.63 5.94
C LEU A 175 -16.48 16.61 4.78
N ASN A 176 -17.72 16.70 4.29
CA ASN A 176 -18.11 17.54 3.15
C ASN A 176 -17.95 19.07 3.35
N ARG A 177 -17.59 19.51 4.57
CA ARG A 177 -17.22 20.89 4.91
C ARG A 177 -15.70 21.13 4.97
N PHE A 178 -14.91 20.09 4.76
CA PHE A 178 -13.45 20.09 4.82
C PHE A 178 -12.88 19.79 3.44
N ASP A 179 -11.67 20.29 3.21
CA ASP A 179 -10.86 19.97 2.04
C ASP A 179 -9.65 19.16 2.50
N LEU A 180 -9.21 18.15 1.74
CA LEU A 180 -7.94 17.48 1.99
C LEU A 180 -6.82 18.41 1.49
N ALA A 181 -5.84 18.69 2.34
CA ALA A 181 -4.75 19.61 2.08
C ALA A 181 -3.91 19.18 0.86
N ASN A 182 -3.08 20.09 0.35
CA ASN A 182 -1.95 19.66 -0.49
C ASN A 182 -1.00 18.84 0.38
N GLY A 183 -0.56 17.67 -0.09
CA GLY A 183 0.17 16.73 0.76
C GLY A 183 -0.72 15.97 1.76
N GLY A 184 -2.05 16.14 1.74
CA GLY A 184 -2.94 15.44 2.67
C GLY A 184 -3.15 13.95 2.37
N ARG A 185 -3.34 13.15 3.43
CA ARG A 185 -3.47 11.70 3.40
C ARG A 185 -4.74 11.16 4.06
N ILE A 186 -5.26 10.06 3.51
CA ILE A 186 -6.31 9.26 4.13
C ILE A 186 -5.93 7.77 4.07
N ASN A 187 -5.97 7.08 5.20
CA ASN A 187 -5.75 5.63 5.30
C ASN A 187 -6.95 4.93 5.95
N PHE A 188 -7.71 4.18 5.13
CA PHE A 188 -8.75 3.23 5.55
C PHE A 188 -8.53 1.86 4.90
N THR A 189 -7.28 1.39 4.92
CA THR A 189 -6.88 0.11 4.32
C THR A 189 -7.48 -1.13 5.03
N ALA A 190 -8.02 -0.96 6.25
CA ALA A 190 -8.87 -1.93 6.96
C ALA A 190 -10.19 -2.25 6.24
N GLY A 191 -10.72 -1.26 5.52
CA GLY A 191 -12.07 -1.25 4.97
C GLY A 191 -12.86 0.00 5.34
N VAL A 192 -13.46 0.65 4.33
CA VAL A 192 -14.44 1.74 4.46
C VAL A 192 -15.61 1.55 3.50
N GLN A 193 -16.83 1.92 3.90
CA GLN A 193 -17.97 1.89 2.98
C GLN A 193 -18.05 3.15 2.13
N ARG A 194 -17.94 4.33 2.74
CA ARG A 194 -18.20 5.61 2.06
C ARG A 194 -17.38 6.77 2.64
N ILE A 195 -16.83 7.59 1.75
CA ILE A 195 -16.12 8.84 2.09
C ILE A 195 -16.73 10.02 1.32
N PHE A 196 -17.08 11.09 2.04
CA PHE A 196 -17.37 12.41 1.49
C PHE A 196 -16.32 13.44 1.92
N LEU A 197 -15.71 14.11 0.95
CA LEU A 197 -14.90 15.32 1.13
C LEU A 197 -15.38 16.37 0.12
N ASN A 198 -15.08 17.65 0.35
CA ASN A 198 -15.35 18.65 -0.67
C ASN A 198 -14.26 18.63 -1.75
N GLU A 199 -13.06 19.10 -1.45
CA GLU A 199 -11.96 19.11 -2.42
C GLU A 199 -10.78 18.26 -1.95
N ILE A 200 -10.13 17.61 -2.91
CA ILE A 200 -8.86 16.89 -2.72
C ILE A 200 -7.76 17.78 -3.30
N GLY A 201 -6.82 18.17 -2.46
CA GLY A 201 -5.63 18.94 -2.82
C GLY A 201 -4.65 18.17 -3.70
N ALA A 202 -3.51 18.81 -3.95
CA ALA A 202 -2.46 18.27 -4.78
C ALA A 202 -1.51 17.36 -4.01
N GLY A 203 -0.86 16.42 -4.70
CA GLY A 203 0.10 15.52 -4.05
C GLY A 203 -0.54 14.52 -3.06
N THR A 204 -1.87 14.48 -2.94
CA THR A 204 -2.59 13.70 -1.90
C THR A 204 -2.53 12.20 -2.11
N GLN A 205 -2.58 11.41 -1.04
CA GLN A 205 -2.76 9.96 -1.07
C GLN A 205 -4.05 9.54 -0.36
N ILE A 206 -4.88 8.72 -1.01
CA ILE A 206 -6.07 8.10 -0.40
C ILE A 206 -5.98 6.59 -0.59
N ASP A 207 -5.66 5.89 0.49
CA ASP A 207 -5.54 4.43 0.55
C ASP A 207 -6.78 3.85 1.23
N VAL A 208 -7.59 3.08 0.50
CA VAL A 208 -8.87 2.55 1.02
C VAL A 208 -9.06 1.09 0.64
N ALA A 209 -9.75 0.32 1.49
CA ALA A 209 -10.25 -1.00 1.13
C ALA A 209 -11.77 -1.06 1.15
N ALA A 210 -12.36 -2.01 0.43
CA ALA A 210 -13.77 -2.35 0.60
C ALA A 210 -13.98 -3.14 1.91
N LEU A 211 -15.02 -2.78 2.69
CA LEU A 211 -15.43 -3.61 3.83
C LEU A 211 -15.82 -5.03 3.38
N LYS A 212 -15.30 -6.06 4.06
CA LYS A 212 -15.65 -7.48 3.84
C LYS A 212 -17.13 -7.77 4.10
N THR A 213 -17.78 -6.96 4.93
CA THR A 213 -19.22 -7.04 5.22
C THR A 213 -19.76 -5.62 5.33
N PRO A 214 -20.85 -5.27 4.61
CA PRO A 214 -21.47 -3.95 4.75
C PRO A 214 -21.94 -3.69 6.19
N PRO A 215 -21.98 -2.43 6.64
CA PRO A 215 -22.58 -2.07 7.91
C PRO A 215 -24.05 -2.51 7.95
N LYS A 216 -24.52 -2.98 9.10
CA LYS A 216 -25.94 -3.32 9.33
C LYS A 216 -26.79 -2.08 9.51
N THR A 217 -26.20 -0.99 9.98
CA THR A 217 -26.87 0.30 10.15
C THR A 217 -26.65 1.20 8.93
N SER A 218 -27.72 1.86 8.48
CA SER A 218 -27.60 2.92 7.47
C SER A 218 -26.89 4.13 8.11
N PRO A 219 -26.05 4.88 7.38
CA PRO A 219 -25.41 6.08 7.92
C PRO A 219 -26.44 7.05 8.49
N GLN A 220 -26.16 7.59 9.69
CA GLN A 220 -26.96 8.71 10.18
C GLN A 220 -26.57 9.94 9.37
N ASP A 221 -27.48 10.48 8.56
CA ASP A 221 -27.31 11.81 7.96
C ASP A 221 -27.53 12.87 9.05
N PRO A 222 -26.47 13.55 9.53
CA PRO A 222 -26.59 14.55 10.59
C PRO A 222 -27.12 15.89 10.06
N GLY A 223 -27.26 16.05 8.74
CA GLY A 223 -27.58 17.31 8.08
C GLY A 223 -29.02 17.43 7.58
N GLY A 224 -29.80 16.34 7.57
CA GLY A 224 -31.18 16.33 7.05
C GLY A 224 -31.28 16.65 5.55
N LEU A 225 -30.18 16.55 4.80
CA LEU A 225 -30.14 16.78 3.35
C LEU A 225 -30.40 15.45 2.65
N GLY A 226 -31.66 15.01 2.75
CA GLY A 226 -32.11 13.67 2.40
C GLY A 226 -31.64 13.16 1.03
N THR A 227 -30.54 12.41 1.02
CA THR A 227 -30.26 11.43 -0.03
C THR A 227 -30.89 10.11 0.39
N THR A 228 -32.12 9.87 -0.07
CA THR A 228 -32.91 8.67 0.24
C THR A 228 -32.25 7.40 -0.32
N THR A 229 -31.28 6.85 0.40
CA THR A 229 -30.75 5.50 0.12
C THR A 229 -31.59 4.51 0.91
N VAL A 230 -32.58 3.89 0.25
CA VAL A 230 -33.44 2.89 0.88
C VAL A 230 -32.65 1.60 1.11
N THR A 231 -32.05 1.48 2.29
CA THR A 231 -31.55 0.21 2.82
C THR A 231 -32.70 -0.54 3.50
N SER A 232 -33.26 -1.54 2.83
CA SER A 232 -34.28 -2.42 3.40
C SER A 232 -33.66 -3.40 4.40
N SER A 233 -33.59 -3.01 5.67
CA SER A 233 -33.22 -3.91 6.77
C SER A 233 -34.42 -4.75 7.20
N SER A 234 -34.29 -6.07 7.09
CA SER A 234 -35.33 -7.05 7.44
C SER A 234 -35.74 -6.96 8.92
N GLY A 235 -36.95 -6.44 9.18
CA GLY A 235 -37.55 -6.39 10.52
C GLY A 235 -39.03 -6.75 10.44
N SER A 236 -39.39 -7.96 10.86
CA SER A 236 -40.77 -8.45 10.77
C SER A 236 -41.72 -7.62 11.65
N THR A 237 -42.67 -6.95 11.03
CA THR A 237 -43.89 -6.47 11.70
C THR A 237 -45.07 -7.15 11.03
N ALA A 238 -45.88 -7.87 11.81
CA ALA A 238 -46.99 -8.64 11.27
C ALA A 238 -48.07 -7.72 10.67
N VAL A 239 -48.33 -7.88 9.37
CA VAL A 239 -49.55 -7.38 8.73
C VAL A 239 -50.43 -8.58 8.39
N THR A 240 -51.48 -8.77 9.18
CA THR A 240 -52.57 -9.70 8.89
C THR A 240 -53.37 -9.19 7.69
N GLY A 241 -53.16 -9.77 6.51
CA GLY A 241 -53.86 -9.33 5.29
C GLY A 241 -53.47 -10.05 3.99
N GLY A 242 -53.76 -11.34 3.90
CA GLY A 242 -53.95 -12.14 2.67
C GLY A 242 -53.08 -11.88 1.42
N GLY A 243 -52.15 -12.81 1.12
CA GLY A 243 -51.50 -12.90 -0.20
C GLY A 243 -50.01 -13.24 -0.13
N THR A 244 -49.67 -14.51 0.12
CA THR A 244 -48.28 -14.92 0.37
C THR A 244 -47.43 -14.93 -0.90
N SER A 245 -46.38 -14.09 -0.95
CA SER A 245 -45.28 -14.21 -1.91
C SER A 245 -43.96 -14.28 -1.14
N THR A 246 -43.32 -15.46 -1.16
CA THR A 246 -42.06 -15.71 -0.45
C THR A 246 -40.89 -15.40 -1.38
N THR A 247 -40.01 -14.49 -0.97
CA THR A 247 -38.76 -14.20 -1.68
C THR A 247 -37.65 -15.09 -1.15
N THR A 248 -36.92 -15.78 -2.02
CA THR A 248 -35.77 -16.59 -1.62
C THR A 248 -34.50 -15.82 -1.94
N THR A 249 -33.56 -15.81 -0.99
CA THR A 249 -32.25 -15.16 -1.15
C THR A 249 -31.18 -16.24 -1.13
N THR A 250 -30.29 -16.26 -2.12
CA THR A 250 -29.16 -17.19 -2.15
C THR A 250 -27.87 -16.41 -2.39
N THR A 251 -26.88 -16.63 -1.53
CA THR A 251 -25.56 -16.00 -1.64
C THR A 251 -24.56 -17.05 -2.11
N VAL A 252 -23.82 -16.77 -3.18
CA VAL A 252 -22.71 -17.61 -3.65
C VAL A 252 -21.51 -16.69 -3.91
N ASN A 253 -20.37 -16.98 -3.29
CA ASN A 253 -19.10 -16.25 -3.45
C ASN A 253 -19.23 -14.72 -3.31
N GLY A 254 -19.99 -14.25 -2.31
CA GLY A 254 -20.18 -12.82 -2.03
C GLY A 254 -21.15 -12.08 -2.96
N ILE A 255 -21.79 -12.77 -3.90
CA ILE A 255 -22.88 -12.22 -4.73
C ILE A 255 -24.21 -12.73 -4.19
N THR A 256 -25.06 -11.82 -3.76
CA THR A 256 -26.44 -12.12 -3.32
C THR A 256 -27.39 -12.05 -4.52
N VAL A 257 -28.05 -13.16 -4.82
CA VAL A 257 -29.12 -13.23 -5.84
C VAL A 257 -30.46 -13.27 -5.13
N ILE A 258 -31.34 -12.33 -5.48
CA ILE A 258 -32.71 -12.24 -4.98
C ILE A 258 -33.63 -12.82 -6.07
N THR A 259 -34.32 -13.92 -5.76
CA THR A 259 -35.33 -14.50 -6.67
C THR A 259 -36.73 -14.37 -6.07
N THR A 260 -37.59 -13.64 -6.78
CA THR A 260 -39.04 -13.63 -6.55
C THR A 260 -39.68 -14.71 -7.40
N LEU A 261 -40.31 -15.71 -6.78
CA LEU A 261 -40.98 -16.80 -7.51
C LEU A 261 -42.11 -16.26 -8.40
N PRO A 262 -42.22 -16.72 -9.67
CA PRO A 262 -43.51 -16.88 -10.30
C PRO A 262 -44.21 -18.12 -9.73
N THR A 263 -45.52 -18.23 -9.93
CA THR A 263 -46.30 -19.40 -9.50
C THR A 263 -45.86 -20.70 -10.19
N THR A 264 -45.71 -21.75 -9.38
CA THR A 264 -45.82 -23.19 -9.70
C THR A 264 -44.64 -24.00 -10.27
N ASP A 265 -43.44 -23.45 -10.50
CA ASP A 265 -42.26 -24.29 -10.86
C ASP A 265 -41.13 -24.22 -9.81
N GLN A 266 -40.69 -25.37 -9.30
CA GLN A 266 -39.58 -25.47 -8.35
C GLN A 266 -38.23 -25.34 -9.06
N ILE A 267 -37.39 -24.43 -8.56
CA ILE A 267 -35.96 -24.39 -8.92
C ILE A 267 -35.21 -25.41 -8.05
N THR A 268 -34.89 -26.57 -8.63
CA THR A 268 -33.94 -27.52 -8.05
C THR A 268 -32.55 -27.24 -8.61
N ILE A 269 -31.60 -26.87 -7.76
CA ILE A 269 -30.18 -26.74 -8.13
C ILE A 269 -29.46 -28.02 -7.68
N SER A 270 -28.98 -28.81 -8.64
CA SER A 270 -28.10 -29.95 -8.36
C SER A 270 -27.00 -30.04 -9.42
N ASN A 271 -25.75 -30.21 -8.97
CA ASN A 271 -24.55 -30.52 -9.76
C ASN A 271 -24.37 -29.66 -11.02
N GLY A 272 -23.83 -28.45 -10.83
CA GLY A 272 -23.77 -27.41 -11.84
C GLY A 272 -23.11 -27.79 -13.17
N GLU A 273 -23.93 -27.78 -14.22
CA GLU A 273 -23.58 -27.33 -15.56
C GLU A 273 -24.87 -26.91 -16.28
N LEU A 274 -24.78 -26.01 -17.28
CA LEU A 274 -25.93 -25.70 -18.14
C LEU A 274 -25.47 -25.36 -19.56
N THR A 275 -25.64 -26.31 -20.48
CA THR A 275 -25.32 -26.18 -21.91
C THR A 275 -26.60 -25.88 -22.72
N GLY A 276 -26.49 -25.06 -23.77
CA GLY A 276 -27.63 -24.64 -24.62
C GLY A 276 -27.98 -25.65 -25.74
N VAL A 277 -28.74 -25.25 -26.79
CA VAL A 277 -29.13 -26.17 -27.91
C VAL A 277 -30.14 -25.65 -28.98
N GLY A 278 -30.23 -24.34 -29.27
CA GLY A 278 -30.70 -23.85 -30.60
C GLY A 278 -31.99 -23.01 -30.71
N GLY A 279 -32.13 -22.30 -31.85
CA GLY A 279 -33.33 -21.60 -32.35
C GLY A 279 -33.77 -20.29 -31.65
N LEU A 280 -33.86 -19.13 -32.30
CA LEU A 280 -33.38 -18.71 -33.63
C LEU A 280 -31.84 -18.65 -33.66
N ILE A 281 -31.20 -18.86 -34.82
CA ILE A 281 -29.76 -19.16 -34.99
C ILE A 281 -28.81 -18.32 -34.09
N LEU A 282 -28.11 -18.79 -33.03
CA LEU A 282 -27.95 -20.09 -32.35
C LEU A 282 -27.42 -21.27 -33.22
N PRO A 283 -26.47 -22.05 -32.69
CA PRO A 283 -26.82 -23.01 -31.64
C PRO A 283 -26.50 -22.50 -30.21
N GLY A 284 -27.43 -22.60 -29.23
CA GLY A 284 -27.10 -22.27 -27.83
C GLY A 284 -28.19 -21.84 -26.80
N ALA A 285 -29.50 -21.97 -27.05
CA ALA A 285 -30.59 -21.44 -26.21
C ALA A 285 -30.48 -21.54 -24.66
N ILE A 286 -30.63 -20.38 -24.00
CA ILE A 286 -31.19 -20.17 -22.65
C ILE A 286 -32.57 -19.49 -22.87
N PRO A 287 -33.62 -19.78 -22.07
CA PRO A 287 -34.92 -19.12 -22.25
C PRO A 287 -34.85 -17.62 -21.99
N SER A 288 -35.34 -16.83 -22.95
CA SER A 288 -35.41 -15.37 -22.83
C SER A 288 -36.46 -14.94 -21.80
N THR A 289 -36.02 -14.43 -20.64
CA THR A 289 -36.88 -13.65 -19.76
C THR A 289 -36.35 -12.23 -19.64
N SER A 290 -37.11 -11.28 -20.17
CA SER A 290 -36.88 -9.86 -19.97
C SER A 290 -37.32 -9.47 -18.56
N ARG A 291 -36.37 -9.39 -17.59
CA ARG A 291 -36.42 -8.53 -16.39
C ARG A 291 -35.19 -8.69 -15.48
N ASN A 292 -34.49 -7.58 -15.24
CA ASN A 292 -33.83 -7.19 -13.99
C ASN A 292 -32.98 -8.22 -13.21
N THR A 293 -31.85 -8.66 -13.77
CA THR A 293 -30.73 -9.13 -12.93
C THR A 293 -29.90 -7.90 -12.49
N ARG A 294 -30.13 -7.39 -11.27
CA ARG A 294 -29.34 -6.28 -10.70
C ARG A 294 -28.11 -6.84 -10.00
N VAL A 295 -26.93 -6.69 -10.60
CA VAL A 295 -25.64 -6.95 -9.92
C VAL A 295 -25.39 -5.80 -8.95
N GLU A 296 -25.50 -6.07 -7.64
CA GLU A 296 -25.10 -5.11 -6.60
C GLU A 296 -23.64 -5.35 -6.21
N VAL A 297 -22.76 -4.44 -6.62
CA VAL A 297 -21.37 -4.46 -6.19
C VAL A 297 -21.28 -3.87 -4.77
N GLN A 298 -21.01 -4.72 -3.79
CA GLN A 298 -20.51 -4.30 -2.49
C GLN A 298 -19.08 -3.77 -2.69
N GLY A 299 -18.80 -2.56 -2.20
CA GLY A 299 -17.55 -1.84 -2.44
C GLY A 299 -17.58 -0.40 -1.94
N VAL A 300 -16.44 0.28 -2.04
CA VAL A 300 -16.25 1.66 -1.55
C VAL A 300 -17.03 2.68 -2.40
N GLU A 301 -17.62 3.68 -1.76
CA GLU A 301 -18.24 4.83 -2.41
C GLU A 301 -17.46 6.11 -2.08
N LEU A 302 -16.87 6.72 -3.10
CA LEU A 302 -16.03 7.90 -3.01
C LEU A 302 -16.73 9.08 -3.70
N VAL A 303 -17.04 10.12 -2.94
CA VAL A 303 -17.76 11.30 -3.45
C VAL A 303 -16.98 12.56 -3.09
N PHE A 304 -16.52 13.25 -4.14
CA PHE A 304 -15.75 14.47 -4.06
C PHE A 304 -16.42 15.55 -4.91
N LYS A 305 -16.17 16.82 -4.61
CA LYS A 305 -16.51 17.91 -5.52
C LYS A 305 -15.41 18.11 -6.57
N LYS A 306 -14.16 18.31 -6.13
CA LYS A 306 -12.99 18.40 -7.04
C LYS A 306 -11.81 17.56 -6.56
N VAL A 307 -10.98 17.16 -7.52
CA VAL A 307 -9.64 16.59 -7.30
C VAL A 307 -8.63 17.43 -8.07
N ASN A 308 -7.67 18.03 -7.37
CA ASN A 308 -6.78 19.06 -7.87
C ASN A 308 -5.29 18.67 -7.69
N GLY A 309 -4.78 17.67 -8.43
CA GLY A 309 -3.33 17.43 -8.47
C GLY A 309 -2.56 18.60 -9.09
N VAL A 310 -1.32 18.86 -8.64
CA VAL A 310 -0.46 19.95 -9.16
C VAL A 310 -0.18 19.71 -10.64
N ALA A 311 -0.37 20.75 -11.46
CA ALA A 311 0.14 20.75 -12.82
C ALA A 311 1.67 20.83 -12.77
N ASN A 312 2.32 19.85 -13.38
CA ASN A 312 3.76 19.62 -13.27
C ASN A 312 4.57 20.90 -13.58
N PRO A 313 5.58 21.30 -12.77
CA PRO A 313 6.51 22.37 -13.13
C PRO A 313 7.06 22.17 -14.55
N LYS A 314 7.17 23.28 -15.30
CA LYS A 314 7.42 23.30 -16.74
C LYS A 314 8.61 22.39 -17.14
N GLY A 315 8.32 21.36 -17.94
CA GLY A 315 9.33 20.51 -18.60
C GLY A 315 9.15 19.01 -18.35
N GLN A 316 8.48 18.64 -17.25
CA GLN A 316 8.25 17.24 -16.87
C GLN A 316 6.93 16.69 -17.48
N PRO A 317 6.83 15.37 -17.80
CA PRO A 317 5.68 14.78 -18.47
C PRO A 317 4.40 14.80 -17.61
N SER A 318 3.22 14.73 -18.26
CA SER A 318 1.94 14.66 -17.53
C SER A 318 1.89 13.46 -16.57
N PRO A 319 1.40 13.61 -15.33
CA PRO A 319 1.37 12.54 -14.35
C PRO A 319 0.48 11.39 -14.83
N ARG A 320 1.10 10.23 -15.06
CA ARG A 320 0.51 9.03 -15.65
C ARG A 320 1.22 7.80 -15.12
N LEU A 321 0.54 6.66 -15.01
CA LEU A 321 1.22 5.36 -14.83
C LEU A 321 1.88 4.95 -16.16
N GLY A 322 3.08 5.46 -16.40
CA GLY A 322 3.85 5.28 -17.64
C GLY A 322 5.14 4.49 -17.43
N LYS A 323 6.09 5.06 -16.67
CA LYS A 323 7.38 4.44 -16.36
C LYS A 323 7.55 4.21 -14.86
N GLU A 324 7.90 3.00 -14.47
CA GLU A 324 8.36 2.67 -13.14
C GLU A 324 9.89 2.59 -13.15
N TYR A 325 10.51 3.01 -12.06
CA TYR A 325 11.96 3.03 -11.92
C TYR A 325 12.40 2.38 -10.61
N PHE A 326 13.62 1.86 -10.58
CA PHE A 326 14.36 1.56 -9.36
C PHE A 326 15.84 1.91 -9.57
N GLY A 327 16.53 2.25 -8.49
CA GLY A 327 17.98 2.38 -8.47
C GLY A 327 18.64 1.01 -8.36
N GLY A 328 19.80 0.86 -8.99
CA GLY A 328 20.73 -0.23 -8.73
C GLY A 328 22.16 0.27 -8.71
N LEU A 329 22.99 -0.34 -7.87
CA LEU A 329 24.41 -0.02 -7.82
C LEU A 329 25.18 -0.92 -8.77
N ILE A 330 25.99 -0.31 -9.63
CA ILE A 330 26.89 -1.00 -10.55
C ILE A 330 28.33 -0.70 -10.16
N ASP A 331 29.02 -1.76 -9.78
CA ASP A 331 30.48 -1.85 -9.67
C ASP A 331 31.03 -2.04 -11.09
N ASN A 332 31.94 -1.14 -11.49
CA ASN A 332 32.62 -1.26 -12.77
C ASN A 332 34.02 -1.86 -12.57
N THR A 333 34.16 -3.12 -13.01
CA THR A 333 35.34 -3.95 -12.74
C THR A 333 36.64 -3.51 -13.44
N GLN A 334 36.64 -2.39 -14.19
CA GLN A 334 37.83 -1.85 -14.85
C GLN A 334 38.50 -0.75 -14.01
N PRO A 335 39.80 -0.91 -13.65
CA PRO A 335 40.51 0.10 -12.86
C PRO A 335 40.53 1.48 -13.54
N GLY A 336 39.92 2.47 -12.88
CA GLY A 336 39.87 3.86 -13.34
C GLY A 336 38.53 4.31 -13.92
N ASP A 337 37.55 3.42 -14.06
CA ASP A 337 36.16 3.82 -14.31
C ASP A 337 35.44 4.22 -13.00
N ASP A 338 34.53 5.19 -13.07
CA ASP A 338 33.64 5.55 -11.96
C ASP A 338 32.65 4.39 -11.67
N ASP A 339 32.27 4.19 -10.40
CA ASP A 339 31.11 3.38 -10.01
C ASP A 339 29.81 4.15 -10.23
N TYR A 340 28.69 3.47 -10.51
CA TYR A 340 27.45 4.12 -10.90
C TYR A 340 26.23 3.73 -10.06
N LEU A 341 25.45 4.74 -9.69
CA LEU A 341 24.02 4.58 -9.42
C LEU A 341 23.30 4.57 -10.77
N VAL A 342 22.61 3.48 -11.08
CA VAL A 342 21.89 3.30 -12.34
C VAL A 342 20.39 3.30 -12.09
N PHE A 343 19.69 4.18 -12.80
CA PHE A 343 18.23 4.22 -12.81
C PHE A 343 17.73 3.24 -13.86
N TYR A 344 17.19 2.11 -13.42
CA TYR A 344 16.58 1.11 -14.28
C TYR A 344 15.12 1.46 -14.54
N GLN A 345 14.73 1.52 -15.82
CA GLN A 345 13.33 1.62 -16.20
C GLN A 345 12.73 0.21 -16.32
N VAL A 346 11.60 -0.03 -15.67
CA VAL A 346 10.81 -1.25 -15.83
C VAL A 346 10.10 -1.22 -17.19
N ASN A 347 10.30 -2.26 -17.99
CA ASN A 347 9.65 -2.46 -19.27
C ASN A 347 8.53 -3.48 -19.11
N ARG A 348 7.30 -3.03 -19.37
CA ARG A 348 6.08 -3.85 -19.31
C ARG A 348 5.53 -4.11 -20.70
N ASN A 349 5.01 -5.32 -20.91
CA ASN A 349 4.34 -5.67 -22.15
C ASN A 349 3.15 -4.73 -22.41
N ALA A 350 3.08 -4.07 -23.56
CA ALA A 350 2.01 -3.10 -23.83
C ALA A 350 0.58 -3.70 -23.87
N SER A 351 0.45 -5.02 -24.02
CA SER A 351 -0.80 -5.76 -24.20
C SER A 351 -1.30 -6.47 -22.94
N THR A 352 -0.41 -6.81 -22.01
CA THR A 352 -0.73 -7.47 -20.73
C THR A 352 -0.37 -6.63 -19.50
N LEU A 353 0.54 -5.65 -19.62
CA LEU A 353 1.16 -4.86 -18.56
C LEU A 353 1.95 -5.65 -17.50
N ALA A 354 2.20 -6.94 -17.74
CA ALA A 354 3.19 -7.72 -17.01
C ALA A 354 4.61 -7.18 -17.26
N ILE A 355 5.49 -7.30 -16.25
CA ILE A 355 6.92 -6.98 -16.39
C ILE A 355 7.59 -8.00 -17.30
N GLU A 356 8.37 -7.52 -18.27
CA GLU A 356 9.18 -8.38 -19.15
C GLU A 356 10.67 -8.23 -18.83
N SER A 357 11.11 -7.01 -18.55
CA SER A 357 12.50 -6.70 -18.24
C SER A 357 12.65 -5.38 -17.51
N ALA A 358 13.87 -5.08 -17.08
CA ALA A 358 14.30 -3.73 -16.75
C ALA A 358 15.61 -3.41 -17.49
N THR A 359 15.78 -2.16 -17.91
CA THR A 359 16.94 -1.68 -18.67
C THR A 359 17.46 -0.37 -18.07
N ALA A 360 18.78 -0.19 -18.04
CA ALA A 360 19.38 1.08 -17.64
C ALA A 360 18.85 2.24 -18.50
N ASP A 361 18.37 3.31 -17.85
CA ASP A 361 17.88 4.55 -18.47
C ASP A 361 18.89 5.69 -18.28
N GLN A 362 19.56 5.75 -17.13
CA GLN A 362 20.65 6.68 -16.86
C GLN A 362 21.63 6.15 -15.82
N TYR A 363 22.90 6.51 -16.01
CA TYR A 363 24.01 6.27 -15.08
C TYR A 363 24.36 7.60 -14.39
N VAL A 364 24.55 7.56 -13.08
CA VAL A 364 24.97 8.70 -12.24
C VAL A 364 26.24 8.28 -11.50
N PRO A 365 27.40 8.92 -11.73
CA PRO A 365 28.65 8.51 -11.11
C PRO A 365 28.61 8.77 -9.61
N ILE A 366 28.96 7.73 -8.84
CA ILE A 366 29.12 7.80 -7.39
C ILE A 366 30.53 8.29 -7.12
N LYS A 367 30.64 9.33 -6.28
CA LYS A 367 31.93 9.91 -5.90
C LYS A 367 32.04 9.93 -4.39
N ALA A 368 33.22 9.53 -3.90
CA ALA A 368 33.64 9.81 -2.53
C ALA A 368 33.68 11.34 -2.30
N PRO A 369 33.60 11.80 -1.04
CA PRO A 369 33.80 13.21 -0.73
C PRO A 369 35.19 13.67 -1.21
N SER A 370 35.27 14.88 -1.75
CA SER A 370 36.47 15.44 -2.40
C SER A 370 37.75 15.34 -1.56
N ASP A 371 37.58 15.37 -0.25
CA ASP A 371 38.65 15.47 0.73
C ASP A 371 39.45 14.16 0.89
N PHE A 372 38.94 13.05 0.32
CA PHE A 372 39.58 11.73 0.33
C PHE A 372 40.22 11.34 -1.01
N GLY A 373 40.15 12.20 -2.04
CA GLY A 373 40.66 11.92 -3.38
C GLY A 373 39.76 10.96 -4.18
N SER A 374 40.37 10.06 -4.95
CA SER A 374 39.66 9.07 -5.77
C SER A 374 40.01 7.64 -5.33
N PRO A 375 39.56 7.20 -4.13
CA PRO A 375 39.75 5.82 -3.69
C PRO A 375 38.84 4.87 -4.49
N ALA A 376 39.24 3.60 -4.59
CA ALA A 376 38.33 2.55 -5.02
C ALA A 376 37.20 2.40 -3.99
N LEU A 377 35.95 2.37 -4.44
CA LEU A 377 34.79 2.19 -3.58
C LEU A 377 34.43 0.70 -3.50
N THR A 378 33.62 0.36 -2.51
CA THR A 378 32.92 -0.93 -2.44
C THR A 378 31.45 -0.62 -2.19
N LEU A 379 30.59 -1.07 -3.10
CA LEU A 379 29.16 -0.74 -3.11
C LEU A 379 28.40 -1.70 -2.18
N LEU A 380 27.58 -1.14 -1.28
CA LEU A 380 26.97 -1.86 -0.16
C LEU A 380 25.45 -2.01 -0.26
N GLY A 381 24.77 -1.17 -1.04
CA GLY A 381 23.34 -1.29 -1.25
C GLY A 381 22.67 0.01 -1.67
N SER A 382 21.41 -0.08 -2.12
CA SER A 382 20.64 1.08 -2.55
C SER A 382 19.29 1.14 -1.83
N GLY A 383 18.91 2.32 -1.38
CA GLY A 383 17.64 2.55 -0.70
C GLY A 383 16.75 3.50 -1.49
N VAL A 384 15.45 3.49 -1.19
CA VAL A 384 14.60 4.66 -1.47
C VAL A 384 14.16 5.24 -0.14
N GLY A 385 14.89 6.26 0.27
CA GLY A 385 14.56 7.05 1.45
C GLY A 385 13.77 8.28 1.08
N GLU A 386 13.64 9.16 2.03
CA GLU A 386 12.98 10.44 1.88
C GLU A 386 13.78 11.54 2.57
N TYR A 387 13.80 12.71 1.92
CA TYR A 387 14.48 13.90 2.35
C TYR A 387 13.49 15.06 2.47
N VAL A 388 13.25 15.49 3.72
CA VAL A 388 12.52 16.72 4.01
C VAL A 388 13.50 17.87 3.99
N THR A 389 13.27 18.83 3.08
CA THR A 389 14.01 20.09 3.03
C THR A 389 13.06 21.28 3.10
N THR A 390 13.59 22.50 3.11
CA THR A 390 12.77 23.73 3.09
C THR A 390 12.97 24.44 1.76
N ARG A 391 11.86 24.87 1.16
CA ARG A 391 11.87 25.62 -0.10
C ARG A 391 11.08 26.90 0.07
N THR A 392 11.73 28.02 -0.17
CA THR A 392 11.07 29.32 -0.21
C THR A 392 10.13 29.40 -1.42
N ILE A 393 8.82 29.44 -1.16
CA ILE A 393 7.77 29.59 -2.17
C ILE A 393 7.04 30.90 -1.84
N ASN A 394 7.03 31.86 -2.78
CA ASN A 394 6.45 33.20 -2.60
C ASN A 394 6.98 34.01 -1.39
N GLY A 395 8.14 33.63 -0.84
CA GLY A 395 8.74 34.27 0.34
C GLY A 395 8.46 33.55 1.67
N GLU A 396 7.71 32.44 1.65
CA GLU A 396 7.50 31.57 2.81
C GLU A 396 8.32 30.29 2.65
N ASP A 397 9.05 29.88 3.69
CA ASP A 397 9.79 28.61 3.69
C ASP A 397 8.83 27.46 3.98
N VAL A 398 8.48 26.72 2.92
CA VAL A 398 7.57 25.57 3.00
C VAL A 398 8.41 24.30 3.12
N PRO A 399 8.15 23.41 4.10
CA PRO A 399 8.77 22.08 4.09
C PRO A 399 8.32 21.32 2.84
N VAL A 400 9.28 20.80 2.08
CA VAL A 400 9.05 19.96 0.91
C VAL A 400 9.73 18.62 1.12
N SER A 401 8.91 17.57 1.13
CA SER A 401 9.34 16.18 1.08
C SER A 401 9.74 15.82 -0.36
N GLU A 402 10.93 15.26 -0.52
CA GLU A 402 11.39 14.66 -1.75
C GLU A 402 11.84 13.22 -1.52
N GLN A 403 11.29 12.28 -2.29
CA GLN A 403 11.78 10.92 -2.34
C GLN A 403 13.16 10.90 -3.01
N VAL A 404 14.12 10.18 -2.43
CA VAL A 404 15.50 10.11 -2.93
C VAL A 404 15.96 8.66 -3.04
N VAL A 405 16.72 8.36 -4.09
CA VAL A 405 17.45 7.10 -4.22
C VAL A 405 18.78 7.28 -3.52
N THR A 406 19.13 6.36 -2.62
CA THR A 406 20.40 6.40 -1.90
C THR A 406 21.35 5.33 -2.38
N ALA A 407 22.66 5.62 -2.31
CA ALA A 407 23.74 4.69 -2.62
C ALA A 407 24.68 4.60 -1.42
N GLY A 408 24.74 3.44 -0.79
CA GLY A 408 25.66 3.12 0.29
C GLY A 408 26.97 2.55 -0.25
N TYR A 409 28.11 3.03 0.24
CA TYR A 409 29.43 2.57 -0.16
C TYR A 409 30.44 2.71 0.98
N THR A 410 31.55 1.98 0.90
CA THR A 410 32.72 2.14 1.77
C THR A 410 33.99 2.33 0.96
N PHE A 411 34.99 2.97 1.56
CA PHE A 411 36.34 3.08 1.00
C PHE A 411 37.39 3.17 2.12
N LYS A 412 38.65 2.93 1.75
CA LYS A 412 39.81 3.11 2.64
C LYS A 412 40.26 4.57 2.63
N ASP A 413 40.27 5.25 3.78
CA ASP A 413 40.84 6.59 3.88
C ASP A 413 42.38 6.59 3.81
N GLY A 414 43.00 7.78 3.82
CA GLY A 414 44.45 7.94 3.75
C GLY A 414 45.27 7.32 4.89
N SER A 415 44.61 6.82 5.95
CA SER A 415 45.21 6.04 7.03
C SER A 415 45.01 4.51 6.87
N GLY A 416 44.19 4.08 5.92
CA GLY A 416 43.81 2.68 5.72
C GLY A 416 42.61 2.22 6.57
N ALA A 417 41.89 3.13 7.21
CA ALA A 417 40.65 2.84 7.91
C ALA A 417 39.46 2.81 6.94
N ASP A 418 38.50 1.92 7.16
CA ASP A 418 37.25 1.88 6.38
C ASP A 418 36.32 3.03 6.80
N ARG A 419 35.77 3.74 5.82
CA ARG A 419 34.80 4.82 6.02
C ARG A 419 33.55 4.53 5.21
N TYR A 420 32.41 4.54 5.89
CA TYR A 420 31.11 4.14 5.34
C TYR A 420 30.28 5.38 5.08
N PHE A 421 29.72 5.51 3.87
CA PHE A 421 28.99 6.68 3.43
C PHE A 421 27.69 6.31 2.72
N VAL A 422 26.75 7.25 2.73
CA VAL A 422 25.52 7.20 1.94
C VAL A 422 25.37 8.51 1.18
N ASN A 423 25.31 8.45 -0.14
CA ASN A 423 24.92 9.56 -1.01
C ASN A 423 23.42 9.46 -1.31
N ALA A 424 22.70 10.58 -1.37
CA ALA A 424 21.28 10.66 -1.72
C ALA A 424 21.07 11.47 -3.01
N TYR A 425 20.24 10.96 -3.92
CA TYR A 425 19.98 11.54 -5.24
C TYR A 425 18.48 11.72 -5.49
N SER A 426 18.08 12.84 -6.09
CA SER A 426 16.69 13.14 -6.43
C SER A 426 16.07 12.07 -7.34
N VAL A 427 14.84 11.62 -7.07
CA VAL A 427 14.10 10.78 -8.03
C VAL A 427 13.64 11.56 -9.27
N VAL A 428 13.58 12.90 -9.20
CA VAL A 428 12.99 13.78 -10.22
C VAL A 428 14.01 14.22 -11.26
N ASP A 429 15.19 14.66 -10.83
CA ASP A 429 16.24 15.16 -11.72
C ASP A 429 17.58 14.40 -11.63
N ARG A 430 17.69 13.44 -10.70
CA ARG A 430 18.84 12.53 -10.52
C ARG A 430 20.13 13.24 -10.08
N THR A 431 20.03 14.49 -9.60
CA THR A 431 21.15 15.23 -9.01
C THR A 431 21.44 14.76 -7.58
N LEU A 432 22.69 14.96 -7.13
CA LEU A 432 23.10 14.69 -5.75
C LEU A 432 22.46 15.73 -4.82
N VAL A 433 21.65 15.26 -3.89
CA VAL A 433 20.97 16.05 -2.85
C VAL A 433 21.89 16.28 -1.65
N GLY A 434 22.69 15.27 -1.30
CA GLY A 434 23.68 15.36 -0.23
C GLY A 434 24.30 14.01 0.10
N SER A 435 25.15 13.99 1.13
CA SER A 435 25.84 12.79 1.60
C SER A 435 26.06 12.84 3.11
N PHE A 436 26.06 11.70 3.77
CA PHE A 436 26.45 11.59 5.18
C PHE A 436 27.36 10.38 5.42
N GLU A 437 28.20 10.48 6.44
CA GLU A 437 29.02 9.36 6.92
C GLU A 437 28.24 8.53 7.95
N VAL A 438 28.30 7.21 7.84
CA VAL A 438 27.70 6.30 8.81
C VAL A 438 28.67 6.06 9.96
N VAL A 439 28.33 6.60 11.13
CA VAL A 439 29.09 6.48 12.36
C VAL A 439 28.19 6.02 13.50
N ASP A 440 28.78 5.25 14.40
CA ASP A 440 28.17 4.90 15.67
C ASP A 440 28.03 6.18 16.55
N PRO A 441 26.84 6.48 17.09
CA PRO A 441 26.58 7.76 17.76
C PRO A 441 27.24 7.88 19.14
N ASP A 442 27.53 6.75 19.80
CA ASP A 442 28.11 6.72 21.15
C ASP A 442 29.64 6.84 21.12
N THR A 443 30.27 6.26 20.09
CA THR A 443 31.73 6.20 19.93
C THR A 443 32.29 7.14 18.87
N GLY A 444 31.46 7.59 17.92
CA GLY A 444 31.89 8.33 16.73
C GLY A 444 32.70 7.50 15.73
N ALA A 445 32.84 6.20 15.95
CA ALA A 445 33.57 5.28 15.07
C ALA A 445 32.76 4.96 13.80
N ALA A 446 33.46 4.56 12.73
CA ALA A 446 32.81 4.15 11.49
C ALA A 446 31.90 2.92 11.72
N TYR A 447 30.63 3.02 11.33
CA TYR A 447 29.66 1.93 11.49
C TYR A 447 29.65 1.08 10.21
N ALA A 448 30.14 -0.16 10.31
CA ALA A 448 30.16 -1.08 9.19
C ALA A 448 28.76 -1.62 8.86
N PHE A 449 28.41 -1.64 7.58
CA PHE A 449 27.19 -2.26 7.08
C PHE A 449 27.43 -2.96 5.73
N ASP A 450 26.64 -4.00 5.45
CA ASP A 450 26.76 -4.86 4.26
C ASP A 450 25.49 -4.82 3.39
N GLY A 451 24.46 -4.12 3.85
CA GLY A 451 23.22 -3.89 3.11
C GLY A 451 22.63 -2.53 3.47
N LEU A 452 22.08 -1.85 2.47
CA LEU A 452 21.28 -0.64 2.62
C LEU A 452 19.95 -0.84 1.86
N GLY A 453 18.84 -0.56 2.53
CA GLY A 453 17.51 -0.50 1.94
C GLY A 453 16.72 0.71 2.45
N GLY A 454 15.60 1.02 1.80
CA GLY A 454 14.62 1.99 2.29
C GLY A 454 13.29 1.31 2.59
N SER A 455 12.50 1.85 3.51
CA SER A 455 11.09 1.47 3.74
C SER A 455 10.35 2.61 4.43
N SER A 456 9.17 2.98 3.93
CA SER A 456 8.31 4.02 4.53
C SER A 456 9.00 5.36 4.84
N GLY A 457 9.93 5.79 3.98
CA GLY A 457 10.69 7.05 4.11
C GLY A 457 12.05 6.89 4.80
N ASN A 458 12.14 5.99 5.78
CA ASN A 458 13.38 5.70 6.50
C ASN A 458 14.32 4.80 5.70
N LEU A 459 15.61 4.87 6.04
CA LEU A 459 16.62 3.92 5.58
C LEU A 459 16.91 2.88 6.66
N TYR A 460 17.38 1.71 6.23
CA TYR A 460 17.75 0.61 7.09
C TYR A 460 19.06 0.02 6.62
N LEU A 461 20.02 -0.03 7.54
CA LEU A 461 21.29 -0.74 7.37
C LEU A 461 21.15 -2.17 7.87
N THR A 462 21.80 -3.12 7.21
CA THR A 462 21.99 -4.47 7.72
C THR A 462 23.46 -4.81 7.83
N THR A 463 23.78 -5.68 8.78
CA THR A 463 25.14 -6.17 9.05
C THR A 463 25.12 -7.70 9.00
N THR A 464 26.19 -8.32 8.49
CA THR A 464 26.24 -9.78 8.28
C THR A 464 26.16 -10.57 9.58
N ASN A 465 26.75 -10.03 10.65
CA ASN A 465 26.97 -10.72 11.93
C ASN A 465 26.29 -10.06 13.14
N GLY A 466 25.48 -9.01 12.95
CA GLY A 466 24.81 -8.29 14.05
C GLY A 466 25.74 -7.53 15.01
N GLY A 467 27.04 -7.46 14.69
CA GLY A 467 28.08 -6.71 15.39
C GLY A 467 28.32 -7.10 16.85
N THR A 468 29.44 -6.63 17.42
CA THR A 468 29.86 -6.99 18.78
C THR A 468 29.53 -5.96 19.86
N ASN A 469 29.04 -4.76 19.48
CA ASN A 469 28.87 -3.61 20.38
C ASN A 469 27.45 -2.99 20.29
N GLY A 470 26.39 -3.79 20.19
CA GLY A 470 25.00 -3.29 20.13
C GLY A 470 24.52 -2.83 18.74
N THR A 471 25.42 -2.86 17.75
CA THR A 471 25.20 -2.57 16.33
C THR A 471 24.48 -3.74 15.62
N GLY A 472 23.23 -4.01 16.01
CA GLY A 472 22.46 -5.20 15.65
C GLY A 472 22.32 -5.52 14.15
N LEU A 473 21.69 -6.66 13.85
CA LEU A 473 21.52 -7.20 12.48
C LEU A 473 20.86 -6.20 11.53
N THR A 474 20.03 -5.31 12.06
CA THR A 474 19.39 -4.23 11.30
C THR A 474 19.27 -2.96 12.14
N GLN A 475 19.55 -1.79 11.57
CA GLN A 475 19.47 -0.49 12.25
C GLN A 475 18.75 0.52 11.34
N GLY A 476 17.74 1.21 11.87
CA GLY A 476 17.03 2.29 11.15
C GLY A 476 17.82 3.61 11.18
N ILE A 477 17.67 4.43 10.13
CA ILE A 477 18.30 5.74 9.97
C ILE A 477 17.27 6.78 9.52
N ASP A 478 17.26 7.93 10.20
CA ASP A 478 16.59 9.16 9.74
C ASP A 478 17.44 9.81 8.66
N LEU A 479 17.01 9.70 7.41
CA LEU A 479 17.75 10.24 6.27
C LEU A 479 17.82 11.77 6.29
N SER A 480 16.74 12.45 6.70
CA SER A 480 16.66 13.91 6.69
C SER A 480 17.56 14.53 7.74
N ALA A 481 17.53 14.00 8.97
CA ALA A 481 18.45 14.40 10.03
C ALA A 481 19.91 14.04 9.66
N SER A 482 20.15 12.88 9.05
CA SER A 482 21.50 12.46 8.67
C SER A 482 22.13 13.35 7.59
N LEU A 483 21.38 13.70 6.54
CA LEU A 483 21.83 14.63 5.50
C LEU A 483 22.08 16.03 6.06
N LYS A 484 21.28 16.47 7.03
CA LYS A 484 21.42 17.78 7.68
C LYS A 484 22.66 17.88 8.58
N THR A 485 23.04 16.80 9.27
CA THR A 485 24.21 16.76 10.16
C THR A 485 25.49 16.30 9.46
N GLY A 486 25.38 15.66 8.30
CA GLY A 486 26.48 14.98 7.61
C GLY A 486 26.91 13.65 8.28
N LYS A 487 26.14 13.17 9.27
CA LYS A 487 26.43 11.95 10.06
C LYS A 487 25.15 11.14 10.27
N SER A 488 25.23 9.82 10.32
CA SER A 488 24.05 8.99 10.56
C SER A 488 23.35 9.28 11.88
N VAL A 489 22.03 9.47 11.81
CA VAL A 489 21.12 9.60 12.96
C VAL A 489 20.28 8.34 13.05
N PHE A 490 20.51 7.55 14.09
CA PHE A 490 19.88 6.23 14.27
C PHE A 490 18.46 6.35 14.84
N LEU A 491 17.57 5.49 14.34
CA LEU A 491 16.17 5.38 14.74
C LEU A 491 15.92 4.10 15.53
N GLY A 492 15.22 4.23 16.66
CA GLY A 492 14.83 3.09 17.51
C GLY A 492 16.02 2.30 18.07
N ASN A 493 15.75 1.08 18.51
CA ASN A 493 16.81 0.12 18.88
C ASN A 493 17.15 -0.79 17.69
N ALA A 494 18.43 -1.12 17.55
CA ALA A 494 18.90 -2.12 16.58
C ALA A 494 18.21 -3.48 16.78
N LEU A 495 17.93 -4.18 15.68
CA LEU A 495 17.40 -5.53 15.69
C LEU A 495 18.50 -6.52 16.13
N ASN A 496 18.50 -6.89 17.40
CA ASN A 496 19.31 -8.01 17.89
C ASN A 496 18.52 -9.31 17.73
N TYR A 497 18.91 -10.13 16.74
CA TYR A 497 18.33 -11.46 16.51
C TYR A 497 19.37 -12.54 16.81
N PRO A 498 19.07 -13.57 17.61
CA PRO A 498 20.02 -14.63 17.95
C PRO A 498 20.50 -15.38 16.70
N GLU A 499 21.72 -15.95 16.76
CA GLU A 499 22.62 -16.44 15.69
C GLU A 499 22.07 -17.53 14.73
N THR A 500 20.86 -17.37 14.21
CA THR A 500 20.17 -18.33 13.34
C THR A 500 19.92 -17.79 11.93
N PHE A 501 20.04 -16.48 11.71
CA PHE A 501 19.98 -15.85 10.39
C PHE A 501 21.19 -14.93 10.17
N TYR A 502 21.93 -15.20 9.11
CA TYR A 502 23.11 -14.45 8.71
C TYR A 502 22.75 -13.65 7.46
N SER A 503 22.77 -12.31 7.52
CA SER A 503 22.55 -11.51 6.32
C SER A 503 23.65 -11.79 5.28
N ARG A 504 23.31 -11.71 4.00
CA ARG A 504 24.23 -11.92 2.87
C ARG A 504 23.96 -10.86 1.81
N GLY A 505 24.13 -9.61 2.20
CA GLY A 505 23.78 -8.43 1.40
C GLY A 505 22.28 -8.19 1.33
N GLY A 506 21.87 -7.25 0.47
CA GLY A 506 20.49 -7.05 0.02
C GLY A 506 19.48 -6.74 1.11
N THR A 507 19.09 -5.47 1.24
CA THR A 507 17.98 -5.05 2.10
C THR A 507 17.02 -4.18 1.30
N ALA A 508 15.72 -4.46 1.39
CA ALA A 508 14.70 -3.68 0.70
C ALA A 508 13.41 -3.64 1.51
N GLY A 509 12.74 -2.49 1.51
CA GLY A 509 11.32 -2.39 1.80
C GLY A 509 10.46 -2.66 0.57
N VAL A 510 9.17 -2.42 0.75
CA VAL A 510 8.22 -2.29 -0.35
C VAL A 510 7.45 -0.99 -0.15
N ALA A 511 7.31 -0.19 -1.21
CA ALA A 511 6.62 1.08 -1.15
C ALA A 511 5.20 0.94 -0.57
N GLY A 512 4.93 1.67 0.52
CA GLY A 512 3.63 1.69 1.21
C GLY A 512 3.43 0.54 2.21
N ILE A 513 4.52 -0.08 2.67
CA ILE A 513 4.49 -1.22 3.59
C ILE A 513 5.53 -1.01 4.70
N SER A 514 5.10 -1.03 5.97
CA SER A 514 5.96 -0.87 7.16
C SER A 514 6.80 -2.11 7.52
N TYR A 515 7.29 -2.82 6.50
CA TYR A 515 8.20 -3.95 6.63
C TYR A 515 9.50 -3.65 5.89
N VAL A 516 10.59 -4.18 6.44
CA VAL A 516 11.92 -4.25 5.82
C VAL A 516 12.23 -5.72 5.62
N TYR A 517 12.89 -6.05 4.51
CA TYR A 517 13.26 -7.42 4.17
C TYR A 517 14.77 -7.49 3.98
N SER A 518 15.38 -8.55 4.52
CA SER A 518 16.80 -8.85 4.35
C SER A 518 16.92 -10.25 3.74
N VAL A 519 17.81 -10.41 2.76
CA VAL A 519 18.21 -11.73 2.26
C VAL A 519 19.39 -12.26 3.08
N GLY A 520 19.43 -13.56 3.27
CA GLY A 520 20.44 -14.20 4.10
C GLY A 520 20.30 -15.71 4.16
N LEU A 521 21.13 -16.32 5.02
CA LEU A 521 21.23 -17.75 5.21
C LEU A 521 20.71 -18.14 6.60
N SER A 522 19.91 -19.20 6.68
CA SER A 522 19.32 -19.66 7.93
C SER A 522 18.99 -21.15 7.92
N TYR A 523 18.81 -21.73 9.10
CA TYR A 523 18.37 -23.10 9.31
C TYR A 523 16.85 -23.17 9.46
N PHE A 524 16.13 -23.31 8.34
CA PHE A 524 14.65 -23.33 8.34
C PHE A 524 14.03 -24.64 8.84
N THR A 525 14.82 -25.71 8.98
CA THR A 525 14.35 -27.00 9.49
C THR A 525 14.77 -27.20 10.95
N PRO A 526 13.82 -27.38 11.89
CA PRO A 526 14.12 -27.41 13.33
C PRO A 526 14.84 -28.67 13.83
N TYR A 527 15.23 -29.60 12.94
CA TYR A 527 15.69 -30.94 13.30
C TYR A 527 17.07 -31.34 12.74
N ASN A 528 17.81 -30.48 12.01
CA ASN A 528 19.13 -30.88 11.50
C ASN A 528 20.19 -29.76 11.29
N PRO A 529 20.53 -28.94 12.30
CA PRO A 529 21.49 -27.84 12.14
C PRO A 529 22.98 -28.27 12.10
N ILE A 530 23.34 -29.49 12.50
CA ILE A 530 24.75 -29.85 12.82
C ILE A 530 25.56 -30.29 11.59
N ASN A 531 24.93 -30.81 10.53
CA ASN A 531 25.62 -31.43 9.38
C ASN A 531 25.05 -30.97 8.01
N GLN A 532 24.36 -29.84 7.95
CA GLN A 532 23.84 -29.28 6.68
C GLN A 532 24.29 -27.84 6.52
N ASP A 533 24.52 -27.44 5.28
CA ASP A 533 24.75 -26.03 4.95
C ASP A 533 23.45 -25.24 5.10
N PRO A 534 23.50 -24.00 5.62
CA PRO A 534 22.32 -23.16 5.82
C PRO A 534 21.65 -22.85 4.47
N GLN A 535 20.35 -22.57 4.48
CA GLN A 535 19.57 -22.40 3.26
C GLN A 535 19.32 -20.92 2.98
N LEU A 536 19.21 -20.55 1.70
CA LEU A 536 18.84 -19.20 1.29
C LEU A 536 17.41 -18.86 1.71
N GLY A 537 17.23 -17.71 2.34
CA GLY A 537 15.93 -17.22 2.78
C GLY A 537 15.81 -15.71 2.89
N ILE A 538 14.59 -15.27 3.16
CA ILE A 538 14.21 -13.88 3.42
C ILE A 538 13.77 -13.77 4.89
N MET A 539 14.33 -12.81 5.62
CA MET A 539 13.79 -12.33 6.88
C MET A 539 12.85 -11.15 6.62
N LYS A 540 11.64 -11.21 7.19
CA LYS A 540 10.68 -10.10 7.24
C LYS A 540 10.75 -9.43 8.61
N ILE A 541 11.14 -8.16 8.62
CA ILE A 541 11.33 -7.32 9.80
C ILE A 541 10.18 -6.32 9.86
N GLY A 542 9.40 -6.37 10.94
CA GLY A 542 8.35 -5.38 11.23
C GLY A 542 8.94 -4.15 11.91
N VAL A 543 8.56 -2.97 11.41
CA VAL A 543 8.87 -1.66 11.99
C VAL A 543 7.62 -1.16 12.69
N ASN A 544 7.71 -0.84 13.98
CA ASN A 544 6.58 -0.25 14.71
C ASN A 544 6.62 1.29 14.71
N SER A 545 5.55 1.93 15.20
CA SER A 545 5.45 3.41 15.26
C SER A 545 6.51 4.09 16.11
N SER A 546 7.22 3.37 16.98
CA SER A 546 8.38 3.86 17.73
C SER A 546 9.72 3.52 17.05
N GLN A 547 9.69 3.17 15.76
CA GLN A 547 10.83 2.73 14.94
C GLN A 547 11.60 1.51 15.50
N ASN A 548 11.01 0.77 16.44
CA ASN A 548 11.63 -0.47 16.94
C ASN A 548 11.38 -1.62 15.96
N LEU A 549 12.43 -2.41 15.78
CA LEU A 549 12.47 -3.52 14.83
C LEU A 549 12.14 -4.84 15.52
N SER A 550 11.42 -5.72 14.82
CA SER A 550 11.15 -7.08 15.30
C SER A 550 11.05 -8.07 14.13
N VAL A 551 11.50 -9.31 14.32
CA VAL A 551 11.32 -10.35 13.29
C VAL A 551 9.86 -10.81 13.28
N ASN A 552 9.20 -10.65 12.13
CA ASN A 552 7.82 -11.08 11.93
C ASN A 552 7.75 -12.51 11.38
N SER A 553 8.58 -12.83 10.40
CA SER A 553 8.69 -14.16 9.80
C SER A 553 10.02 -14.36 9.09
N THR A 554 10.42 -15.61 8.89
CA THR A 554 11.56 -16.00 8.05
C THR A 554 11.12 -17.10 7.08
N THR A 555 11.49 -17.03 5.81
CA THR A 555 11.05 -18.00 4.78
C THR A 555 12.21 -18.44 3.91
N GLN A 556 12.36 -19.76 3.73
CA GLN A 556 13.29 -20.34 2.77
C GLN A 556 12.83 -20.03 1.34
N ILE A 557 13.75 -19.54 0.50
CA ILE A 557 13.48 -19.24 -0.92
C ILE A 557 14.43 -19.95 -1.89
N GLY A 558 15.46 -20.63 -1.39
CA GLY A 558 16.43 -21.37 -2.20
C GLY A 558 17.06 -22.55 -1.45
N ASP A 559 18.02 -23.18 -2.11
CA ASP A 559 18.72 -24.37 -1.61
C ASP A 559 19.77 -24.02 -0.53
N SER A 560 20.48 -25.06 -0.07
CA SER A 560 21.61 -24.93 0.85
C SER A 560 22.81 -24.23 0.19
N VAL A 561 23.43 -23.29 0.91
CA VAL A 561 24.58 -22.48 0.50
C VAL A 561 25.66 -22.60 1.58
N PRO A 562 26.89 -23.03 1.25
CA PRO A 562 27.94 -23.15 2.26
C PRO A 562 28.25 -21.82 2.93
N LEU A 563 28.22 -21.78 4.27
CA LEU A 563 28.31 -20.53 5.05
C LEU A 563 29.64 -19.78 4.84
N ILE A 564 30.68 -20.50 4.40
CA ILE A 564 32.02 -20.01 4.03
C ILE A 564 32.10 -19.36 2.64
N GLN A 565 31.07 -19.47 1.80
CA GLN A 565 31.06 -18.81 0.49
C GLN A 565 30.68 -17.33 0.65
N PRO A 566 31.43 -16.40 0.03
CA PRO A 566 31.08 -14.97 -0.03
C PRO A 566 29.98 -14.74 -1.08
N VAL A 567 28.83 -15.40 -0.94
CA VAL A 567 27.69 -15.18 -1.83
C VAL A 567 26.97 -13.91 -1.36
N GLU A 568 27.14 -12.83 -2.09
CA GLU A 568 26.37 -11.60 -1.95
C GLU A 568 25.09 -11.74 -2.76
N TYR A 569 23.93 -11.63 -2.12
CA TYR A 569 22.64 -11.54 -2.79
C TYR A 569 22.20 -10.08 -2.85
N VAL A 570 21.61 -9.70 -3.98
CA VAL A 570 21.06 -8.35 -4.16
C VAL A 570 19.55 -8.42 -4.01
N MET A 571 19.00 -7.58 -3.13
CA MET A 571 17.55 -7.45 -2.92
C MET A 571 17.10 -6.02 -3.25
N GLY A 572 15.93 -5.90 -3.88
CA GLY A 572 15.20 -4.66 -4.13
C GLY A 572 13.69 -4.91 -4.10
N SER A 573 12.86 -4.00 -4.62
CA SER A 573 11.45 -4.30 -4.90
C SER A 573 10.93 -3.66 -6.18
N VAL A 574 10.13 -4.40 -6.96
CA VAL A 574 9.55 -3.95 -8.24
C VAL A 574 8.11 -4.43 -8.34
N ASP A 575 7.20 -3.53 -8.74
CA ASP A 575 5.75 -3.75 -8.76
C ASP A 575 5.25 -4.41 -7.47
N GLN A 576 5.78 -3.89 -6.34
CA GLN A 576 5.54 -4.35 -4.98
C GLN A 576 5.98 -5.76 -4.61
N ASN A 577 6.63 -6.48 -5.51
CA ASN A 577 7.23 -7.75 -5.20
C ASN A 577 8.68 -7.52 -4.79
N LEU A 578 9.14 -8.26 -3.79
CA LEU A 578 10.56 -8.31 -3.46
C LEU A 578 11.28 -8.94 -4.65
N VAL A 579 12.37 -8.32 -5.06
CA VAL A 579 13.24 -8.84 -6.12
C VAL A 579 14.50 -9.37 -5.46
N VAL A 580 14.83 -10.63 -5.70
CA VAL A 580 16.11 -11.22 -5.28
C VAL A 580 16.88 -11.63 -6.54
N ILE A 581 18.14 -11.21 -6.60
CA ILE A 581 19.10 -11.56 -7.64
C ILE A 581 20.28 -12.27 -7.00
N ASP A 582 20.67 -13.38 -7.62
CA ASP A 582 21.97 -14.02 -7.41
C ASP A 582 22.94 -13.47 -8.49
N PRO A 583 23.94 -12.64 -8.12
CA PRO A 583 24.91 -12.08 -9.06
C PRO A 583 25.80 -13.13 -9.75
N ALA A 584 25.88 -14.37 -9.25
CA ALA A 584 26.57 -15.46 -9.93
C ALA A 584 25.81 -15.98 -11.17
N THR A 585 24.50 -15.70 -11.27
CA THR A 585 23.63 -16.21 -12.35
C THR A 585 23.59 -15.33 -13.61
N LYS A 586 24.60 -14.47 -13.82
CA LYS A 586 24.69 -13.57 -14.99
C LYS A 586 24.69 -14.37 -16.29
N ALA A 587 23.70 -14.09 -17.15
CA ALA A 587 23.51 -14.75 -18.43
C ALA A 587 23.70 -13.77 -19.60
N THR A 588 23.79 -14.32 -20.82
CA THR A 588 23.80 -13.52 -22.06
C THR A 588 22.71 -14.00 -23.01
N GLU A 589 22.16 -13.07 -23.78
CA GLU A 589 21.30 -13.37 -24.93
C GLU A 589 21.76 -12.60 -26.16
N SER A 590 21.54 -13.18 -27.34
CA SER A 590 21.93 -12.60 -28.62
C SER A 590 20.70 -12.47 -29.51
N THR A 591 20.39 -11.25 -29.93
CA THR A 591 19.27 -10.94 -30.85
C THR A 591 19.80 -10.25 -32.10
N LYS A 592 19.16 -10.45 -33.25
CA LYS A 592 19.48 -9.67 -34.45
C LYS A 592 18.65 -8.39 -34.46
N ASN A 593 19.29 -7.26 -34.71
CA ASN A 593 18.60 -6.00 -34.98
C ASN A 593 17.96 -6.02 -36.38
N ALA A 594 17.25 -4.94 -36.75
CA ALA A 594 16.59 -4.83 -38.05
C ALA A 594 17.55 -4.95 -39.25
N ASP A 595 18.83 -4.58 -39.06
CA ASP A 595 19.88 -4.64 -40.09
C ASP A 595 20.57 -6.03 -40.14
N GLY A 596 20.11 -7.00 -39.35
CA GLY A 596 20.65 -8.36 -39.28
C GLY A 596 21.91 -8.52 -38.42
N VAL A 597 22.39 -7.44 -37.78
CA VAL A 597 23.54 -7.44 -36.87
C VAL A 597 23.16 -8.07 -35.54
N THR A 598 23.98 -9.02 -35.06
CA THR A 598 23.80 -9.64 -33.75
C THR A 598 24.21 -8.67 -32.63
N VAL A 599 23.26 -8.32 -31.77
CA VAL A 599 23.47 -7.59 -30.52
C VAL A 599 23.39 -8.57 -29.36
N THR A 600 24.50 -8.74 -28.64
CA THR A 600 24.56 -9.54 -27.41
C THR A 600 24.34 -8.62 -26.21
N LYS A 601 23.44 -9.01 -25.30
CA LYS A 601 23.16 -8.31 -24.04
C LYS A 601 23.41 -9.25 -22.87
N SER A 602 23.98 -8.74 -21.78
CA SER A 602 24.03 -9.47 -20.51
C SER A 602 22.79 -9.16 -19.67
N TYR A 603 22.36 -10.11 -18.85
CA TYR A 603 21.27 -9.90 -17.91
C TYR A 603 21.39 -10.77 -16.66
N TYR A 604 20.77 -10.32 -15.57
CA TYR A 604 20.49 -11.12 -14.38
C TYR A 604 19.04 -11.61 -14.40
N SER A 605 18.79 -12.82 -13.86
CA SER A 605 17.43 -13.30 -13.60
C SER A 605 16.93 -12.72 -12.28
N ALA A 606 15.95 -11.83 -12.34
CA ALA A 606 15.36 -11.17 -11.20
C ALA A 606 14.13 -11.94 -10.71
N ASN A 607 14.28 -12.68 -9.60
CA ASN A 607 13.20 -13.50 -9.04
C ASN A 607 12.30 -12.65 -8.15
N MET A 608 11.00 -12.67 -8.43
CA MET A 608 9.99 -11.88 -7.71
C MET A 608 9.32 -12.72 -6.62
N PHE A 609 9.08 -12.13 -5.45
CA PHE A 609 8.39 -12.74 -4.31
C PHE A 609 7.35 -11.79 -3.74
N ASN A 610 6.16 -12.31 -3.41
CA ASN A 610 5.11 -11.50 -2.80
C ASN A 610 5.48 -11.12 -1.35
N PRO A 611 5.43 -9.84 -0.93
CA PRO A 611 5.90 -9.41 0.40
C PRO A 611 5.05 -9.91 1.58
N ASN A 612 3.83 -10.42 1.32
CA ASN A 612 2.91 -10.89 2.34
C ASN A 612 2.94 -12.40 2.54
N SER A 613 3.15 -13.19 1.48
CA SER A 613 3.25 -14.65 1.54
C SER A 613 4.67 -15.19 1.37
N LEU A 614 5.60 -14.37 0.88
CA LEU A 614 6.96 -14.75 0.45
C LEU A 614 7.00 -15.89 -0.59
N ALA A 615 5.86 -16.18 -1.24
CA ALA A 615 5.78 -17.08 -2.37
C ALA A 615 6.31 -16.41 -3.65
N SER A 616 6.86 -17.21 -4.56
CA SER A 616 7.30 -16.71 -5.87
C SER A 616 6.14 -16.10 -6.66
N ALA A 617 6.38 -14.92 -7.23
CA ALA A 617 5.46 -14.14 -8.05
C ALA A 617 5.86 -14.11 -9.54
N GLY A 618 6.94 -14.80 -9.91
CA GLY A 618 7.50 -14.83 -11.27
C GLY A 618 8.97 -14.39 -11.31
N SER A 619 9.45 -14.05 -12.51
CA SER A 619 10.77 -13.46 -12.71
C SER A 619 10.82 -12.59 -13.98
N PHE A 620 11.81 -11.70 -14.06
CA PHE A 620 12.08 -10.86 -15.23
C PHE A 620 13.60 -10.74 -15.50
N LYS A 621 13.97 -10.16 -16.65
CA LYS A 621 15.38 -9.92 -17.01
C LYS A 621 15.83 -8.52 -16.62
N LEU A 622 16.87 -8.40 -15.79
CA LEU A 622 17.56 -7.15 -15.53
C LEU A 622 18.77 -7.03 -16.48
N TYR A 623 18.68 -6.19 -17.51
CA TYR A 623 19.76 -6.02 -18.49
C TYR A 623 20.88 -5.13 -17.96
N VAL A 624 22.13 -5.56 -18.16
CA VAL A 624 23.37 -4.88 -17.72
C VAL A 624 24.46 -5.04 -18.79
N ASP A 625 25.52 -4.24 -18.73
CA ASP A 625 26.67 -4.43 -19.61
C ASP A 625 27.54 -5.61 -19.16
N ALA A 626 28.38 -6.13 -20.06
CA ALA A 626 29.13 -7.36 -19.84
C ALA A 626 30.08 -7.31 -18.64
N ASN A 627 30.75 -6.17 -18.41
CA ASN A 627 31.79 -6.01 -17.38
C ASN A 627 31.26 -5.52 -16.01
N GLN A 628 29.97 -5.23 -15.93
CA GLN A 628 29.33 -4.64 -14.74
C GLN A 628 28.93 -5.71 -13.72
N LYS A 629 29.22 -5.48 -12.44
CA LYS A 629 28.70 -6.28 -11.32
C LYS A 629 27.60 -5.49 -10.60
N LEU A 630 26.49 -6.14 -10.29
CA LEU A 630 25.41 -5.54 -9.48
C LEU A 630 25.77 -5.63 -7.98
N GLY A 631 25.81 -4.49 -7.29
CA GLY A 631 26.10 -4.39 -5.85
C GLY A 631 24.89 -4.02 -4.98
N GLY A 632 23.75 -3.67 -5.56
CA GLY A 632 22.56 -3.25 -4.80
C GLY A 632 21.36 -2.95 -5.69
N LEU A 633 20.16 -3.00 -5.12
CA LEU A 633 18.89 -2.56 -5.74
C LEU A 633 18.04 -1.82 -4.71
N SER A 634 17.28 -0.81 -5.15
CA SER A 634 16.40 -0.03 -4.29
C SER A 634 14.95 -0.56 -4.30
N GLU A 635 14.07 0.08 -3.52
CA GLU A 635 12.63 0.02 -3.80
C GLU A 635 12.33 0.62 -5.19
N SER A 636 11.20 0.25 -5.78
CA SER A 636 10.67 0.90 -6.99
C SER A 636 9.84 2.14 -6.65
N PHE A 637 9.84 3.08 -7.59
CA PHE A 637 9.14 4.36 -7.48
C PHE A 637 8.64 4.83 -8.85
N TYR A 638 7.69 5.75 -8.81
CA TYR A 638 7.09 6.36 -10.00
C TYR A 638 7.29 7.89 -9.92
N PRO A 639 8.38 8.45 -10.46
CA PRO A 639 8.72 9.87 -10.28
C PRO A 639 7.66 10.79 -10.89
N GLN A 640 7.01 10.34 -11.97
CA GLN A 640 5.84 10.96 -12.60
C GLN A 640 4.57 11.07 -11.72
N LEU A 641 4.50 10.41 -10.55
CA LEU A 641 3.39 10.59 -9.61
C LEU A 641 3.59 11.81 -8.69
N PHE A 642 4.76 12.43 -8.71
CA PHE A 642 5.06 13.64 -7.94
C PHE A 642 4.01 14.73 -8.23
N GLY A 643 3.34 15.20 -7.18
CA GLY A 643 2.28 16.23 -7.28
C GLY A 643 0.91 15.75 -7.75
N SER A 644 0.77 14.51 -8.23
CA SER A 644 -0.53 13.92 -8.58
C SER A 644 -1.42 13.73 -7.34
N SER A 645 -2.73 13.60 -7.51
CA SER A 645 -3.57 13.03 -6.45
C SER A 645 -3.64 11.53 -6.72
N VAL A 646 -3.29 10.68 -5.75
CA VAL A 646 -3.36 9.22 -5.86
C VAL A 646 -4.51 8.70 -5.01
N ILE A 647 -5.36 7.87 -5.60
CA ILE A 647 -6.44 7.15 -4.90
C ILE A 647 -6.25 5.67 -5.23
N ASP A 648 -5.91 4.86 -4.23
CA ASP A 648 -5.72 3.42 -4.37
C ASP A 648 -6.82 2.66 -3.60
N VAL A 649 -7.59 1.86 -4.34
CA VAL A 649 -8.75 1.13 -3.84
C VAL A 649 -8.48 -0.37 -3.86
N ARG A 650 -8.27 -0.94 -2.67
CA ARG A 650 -8.13 -2.37 -2.44
C ARG A 650 -9.49 -3.06 -2.46
N GLY A 651 -9.75 -3.78 -3.54
CA GLY A 651 -11.02 -4.45 -3.79
C GLY A 651 -11.99 -3.59 -4.61
N ASN A 652 -13.29 -3.76 -4.37
CA ASN A 652 -14.32 -3.19 -5.24
C ASN A 652 -14.58 -1.70 -4.93
N LEU A 653 -14.68 -0.90 -5.99
CA LEU A 653 -15.20 0.47 -5.97
C LEU A 653 -16.65 0.45 -6.45
N LYS A 654 -17.61 0.70 -5.55
CA LYS A 654 -19.04 0.81 -5.88
C LYS A 654 -19.33 2.06 -6.72
N THR A 655 -18.75 3.21 -6.36
CA THR A 655 -18.87 4.47 -7.12
C THR A 655 -17.71 5.40 -6.81
N TYR A 656 -17.12 6.01 -7.83
CA TYR A 656 -16.35 7.25 -7.74
C TYR A 656 -17.11 8.37 -8.45
N SER A 657 -17.28 9.53 -7.81
CA SER A 657 -17.92 10.70 -8.40
C SER A 657 -17.18 11.99 -8.06
N ALA A 658 -16.85 12.77 -9.09
CA ALA A 658 -16.35 14.14 -8.99
C ALA A 658 -17.04 15.10 -9.98
N ASP A 659 -17.06 16.40 -9.69
CA ASP A 659 -17.38 17.42 -10.70
C ASP A 659 -16.17 17.65 -11.62
N SER A 660 -14.98 17.83 -11.03
CA SER A 660 -13.73 17.99 -11.79
C SER A 660 -12.57 17.20 -11.22
N THR A 661 -11.72 16.72 -12.11
CA THR A 661 -10.56 15.89 -11.81
C THR A 661 -9.37 16.37 -12.63
N SER A 662 -8.24 16.68 -12.00
CA SER A 662 -6.99 17.03 -12.67
C SER A 662 -5.83 16.28 -12.02
N ASN A 663 -4.92 15.73 -12.82
CA ASN A 663 -3.71 15.07 -12.33
C ASN A 663 -4.00 13.95 -11.31
N LEU A 664 -5.11 13.20 -11.50
CA LEU A 664 -5.49 12.06 -10.66
C LEU A 664 -4.93 10.75 -11.22
N VAL A 665 -4.44 9.91 -10.32
CA VAL A 665 -4.28 8.47 -10.56
C VAL A 665 -5.27 7.73 -9.66
N LEU A 666 -6.31 7.15 -10.27
CA LEU A 666 -7.29 6.29 -9.60
C LEU A 666 -6.96 4.83 -9.95
N ASN A 667 -6.46 4.10 -8.97
CA ASN A 667 -6.19 2.67 -9.07
C ASN A 667 -7.25 1.88 -8.29
N VAL A 668 -7.79 0.82 -8.90
CA VAL A 668 -8.82 -0.03 -8.28
C VAL A 668 -8.46 -1.49 -8.50
N ASN A 669 -8.04 -2.17 -7.43
CA ASN A 669 -7.54 -3.56 -7.47
C ASN A 669 -8.66 -4.61 -7.52
N GLY A 670 -9.92 -4.17 -7.60
CA GLY A 670 -11.09 -5.00 -7.89
C GLY A 670 -12.04 -4.34 -8.90
N ILE A 671 -13.33 -4.64 -8.80
CA ILE A 671 -14.33 -4.16 -9.75
C ILE A 671 -14.58 -2.66 -9.55
N ALA A 672 -14.36 -1.87 -10.60
CA ALA A 672 -14.73 -0.46 -10.63
C ALA A 672 -16.12 -0.31 -11.25
N ASN A 673 -17.15 -0.34 -10.40
CA ASN A 673 -18.55 -0.43 -10.84
C ASN A 673 -19.03 0.83 -11.58
N TYR A 674 -18.88 2.02 -10.98
CA TYR A 674 -19.22 3.28 -11.64
C TYR A 674 -18.18 4.36 -11.38
N VAL A 675 -17.62 4.93 -12.44
CA VAL A 675 -16.64 6.02 -12.37
C VAL A 675 -17.16 7.23 -13.15
N ARG A 676 -17.39 8.34 -12.45
CA ARG A 676 -17.93 9.59 -13.01
C ARG A 676 -17.03 10.78 -12.69
N SER A 677 -16.74 11.58 -13.73
CA SER A 677 -16.19 12.93 -13.56
C SER A 677 -16.71 13.82 -14.69
N LYS A 678 -17.27 15.01 -14.38
CA LYS A 678 -17.85 15.88 -15.43
C LYS A 678 -16.75 16.53 -16.29
N SER A 679 -15.58 16.80 -15.71
CA SER A 679 -14.42 17.38 -16.40
C SER A 679 -13.12 16.78 -15.88
N THR A 680 -12.43 16.01 -16.71
CA THR A 680 -11.19 15.30 -16.37
C THR A 680 -10.04 15.78 -17.24
N ASP A 681 -8.86 15.88 -16.62
CA ASP A 681 -7.64 16.39 -17.21
C ASP A 681 -6.41 15.62 -16.71
N ASN A 682 -5.45 15.32 -17.59
CA ASN A 682 -4.17 14.67 -17.28
C ASN A 682 -4.25 13.56 -16.22
N SER A 683 -5.18 12.60 -16.37
CA SER A 683 -5.49 11.62 -15.31
C SER A 683 -5.43 10.19 -15.84
N THR A 684 -5.02 9.24 -14.98
CA THR A 684 -5.05 7.80 -15.25
C THR A 684 -6.10 7.12 -14.36
N ILE A 685 -6.93 6.27 -14.95
CA ILE A 685 -7.95 5.48 -14.24
C ILE A 685 -7.73 4.00 -14.58
N ILE A 686 -7.59 3.14 -13.57
CA ILE A 686 -7.38 1.69 -13.70
C ILE A 686 -8.46 0.95 -12.91
N GLY A 687 -8.97 -0.17 -13.43
CA GLY A 687 -9.91 -1.03 -12.71
C GLY A 687 -10.03 -2.46 -13.26
N HIS A 688 -10.45 -3.39 -12.40
CA HIS A 688 -10.38 -4.83 -12.65
C HIS A 688 -11.76 -5.54 -12.58
N PRO A 689 -12.69 -5.36 -13.54
CA PRO A 689 -12.71 -4.42 -14.66
C PRO A 689 -13.51 -3.13 -14.33
N ILE A 690 -13.57 -2.18 -15.28
CA ILE A 690 -14.45 -1.00 -15.21
C ILE A 690 -15.82 -1.29 -15.86
N LEU A 691 -16.92 -1.26 -15.07
CA LEU A 691 -18.27 -1.61 -15.53
C LEU A 691 -19.06 -0.43 -16.13
N HIS A 692 -19.05 0.75 -15.50
CA HIS A 692 -19.74 1.94 -16.00
C HIS A 692 -18.84 3.16 -15.88
N LEU A 693 -18.83 3.99 -16.92
CA LEU A 693 -17.92 5.13 -17.06
C LEU A 693 -18.68 6.34 -17.60
N ALA A 694 -18.54 7.48 -16.95
CA ALA A 694 -19.08 8.78 -17.38
C ALA A 694 -18.04 9.88 -17.11
N VAL A 695 -16.99 9.89 -17.94
CA VAL A 695 -15.82 10.78 -17.81
C VAL A 695 -15.79 11.77 -18.97
N GLY A 696 -16.10 13.04 -18.70
CA GLY A 696 -15.98 14.14 -19.66
C GLY A 696 -14.53 14.61 -19.75
N ARG A 697 -13.89 14.52 -20.92
CA ARG A 697 -12.50 14.95 -21.13
C ARG A 697 -12.43 16.43 -21.50
N LYS A 698 -11.47 17.20 -20.97
CA LYS A 698 -11.20 18.55 -21.49
C LYS A 698 -10.54 18.47 -22.88
N PRO A 699 -10.75 19.44 -23.78
CA PRO A 699 -10.00 19.52 -25.03
C PRO A 699 -8.48 19.56 -24.76
N GLY A 700 -7.71 18.76 -25.50
CA GLY A 700 -6.25 18.64 -25.32
C GLY A 700 -5.78 17.88 -24.08
N SER A 701 -6.67 17.30 -23.28
CA SER A 701 -6.30 16.59 -22.05
C SER A 701 -5.77 15.16 -22.28
N ASN A 702 -4.78 14.78 -21.48
CA ASN A 702 -4.14 13.46 -21.49
C ASN A 702 -4.83 12.47 -20.53
N VAL A 703 -6.04 12.02 -20.86
CA VAL A 703 -6.83 11.10 -20.02
C VAL A 703 -6.72 9.64 -20.49
N ASP A 704 -6.07 8.81 -19.67
CA ASP A 704 -5.88 7.38 -19.91
C ASP A 704 -6.81 6.55 -19.03
N ILE A 705 -7.49 5.56 -19.62
CA ILE A 705 -8.43 4.70 -18.90
C ILE A 705 -8.12 3.25 -19.28
N ILE A 706 -7.73 2.45 -18.31
CA ILE A 706 -7.27 1.08 -18.46
C ILE A 706 -8.24 0.17 -17.69
N SER A 707 -8.66 -0.93 -18.32
CA SER A 707 -9.56 -1.90 -17.71
C SER A 707 -9.05 -3.31 -17.98
N SER A 708 -9.18 -4.21 -17.02
CA SER A 708 -9.15 -5.65 -17.35
C SER A 708 -10.34 -6.00 -18.25
N SER A 709 -10.27 -7.15 -18.93
CA SER A 709 -11.39 -7.72 -19.68
C SER A 709 -12.54 -8.11 -18.76
N ARG A 710 -13.79 -7.84 -19.17
CA ARG A 710 -14.97 -8.36 -18.45
C ARG A 710 -15.17 -9.86 -18.74
N PRO A 711 -15.87 -10.58 -17.85
CA PRO A 711 -16.34 -11.94 -18.14
C PRO A 711 -17.17 -12.05 -19.43
N THR A 712 -17.82 -10.95 -19.87
CA THR A 712 -18.66 -10.91 -21.07
C THR A 712 -17.96 -10.35 -22.32
N ASP A 713 -16.67 -10.01 -22.25
CA ASP A 713 -15.91 -9.50 -23.41
C ASP A 713 -15.32 -10.64 -24.26
N GLU A 714 -15.47 -11.88 -23.81
CA GLU A 714 -15.22 -13.09 -24.60
C GLU A 714 -16.50 -13.50 -25.35
N THR A 715 -16.41 -13.58 -26.67
CA THR A 715 -17.50 -14.11 -27.51
C THR A 715 -17.62 -15.62 -27.28
N PRO A 716 -18.82 -16.25 -27.33
CA PRO A 716 -18.93 -17.71 -27.36
C PRO A 716 -17.99 -18.30 -28.42
N GLY A 717 -17.09 -19.19 -27.99
CA GLY A 717 -15.94 -19.64 -28.79
C GLY A 717 -14.59 -18.96 -28.47
N GLY A 718 -14.44 -18.27 -27.34
CA GLY A 718 -13.15 -17.85 -26.77
C GLY A 718 -12.40 -16.73 -27.50
N LYS A 719 -12.97 -16.18 -28.59
CA LYS A 719 -12.42 -15.02 -29.27
C LYS A 719 -12.68 -13.77 -28.43
N SER A 720 -11.64 -13.29 -27.74
CA SER A 720 -11.63 -11.98 -27.07
C SER A 720 -11.98 -10.89 -28.09
N ARG A 721 -12.91 -9.99 -27.78
CA ARG A 721 -13.20 -8.83 -28.62
C ARG A 721 -12.09 -7.77 -28.48
N PRO A 722 -11.23 -7.54 -29.48
CA PRO A 722 -10.22 -6.50 -29.40
C PRO A 722 -10.93 -5.19 -29.72
N GLY A 723 -11.12 -4.33 -28.72
CA GLY A 723 -11.88 -3.10 -28.91
C GLY A 723 -11.64 -2.06 -27.83
N THR A 724 -11.26 -0.86 -28.24
CA THR A 724 -11.27 0.32 -27.37
C THR A 724 -12.72 0.67 -27.04
N ARG A 725 -13.13 0.50 -25.78
CA ARG A 725 -14.47 0.90 -25.33
C ARG A 725 -14.55 2.42 -25.15
N GLY A 726 -14.74 3.16 -26.24
CA GLY A 726 -14.96 4.61 -26.21
C GLY A 726 -13.87 5.40 -25.47
N GLY A 727 -12.60 5.13 -25.78
CA GLY A 727 -11.46 5.74 -25.10
C GLY A 727 -10.93 4.98 -23.87
N VAL A 728 -11.47 3.79 -23.57
CA VAL A 728 -10.88 2.83 -22.62
C VAL A 728 -10.01 1.80 -23.36
N ARG A 729 -8.78 1.60 -22.90
CA ARG A 729 -7.88 0.51 -23.29
C ARG A 729 -8.20 -0.73 -22.44
N VAL A 730 -8.63 -1.81 -23.09
CA VAL A 730 -8.86 -3.10 -22.43
C VAL A 730 -7.60 -3.94 -22.52
N VAL A 731 -7.10 -4.42 -21.38
CA VAL A 731 -5.87 -5.22 -21.24
C VAL A 731 -6.28 -6.61 -20.76
N LYS A 732 -5.94 -7.66 -21.52
CA LYS A 732 -6.20 -9.04 -21.10
C LYS A 732 -5.19 -9.43 -20.04
N ASN A 733 -5.66 -10.03 -18.95
CA ASN A 733 -4.84 -10.40 -17.79
C ASN A 733 -4.06 -9.21 -17.20
N LEU A 734 -4.68 -8.02 -17.15
CA LEU A 734 -4.15 -6.86 -16.44
C LEU A 734 -3.72 -7.27 -15.01
N PRO A 735 -2.43 -7.16 -14.65
CA PRO A 735 -1.98 -7.45 -13.29
C PRO A 735 -2.48 -6.37 -12.33
N ILE A 736 -2.67 -6.78 -11.07
CA ILE A 736 -2.89 -5.86 -9.98
C ILE A 736 -1.61 -5.01 -9.81
N ILE A 737 -1.78 -3.70 -9.76
CA ILE A 737 -0.72 -2.71 -9.52
C ILE A 737 -1.02 -2.10 -8.13
N GLY A 738 -0.01 -1.78 -7.33
CA GLY A 738 -0.19 -0.97 -6.11
C GLY A 738 -0.78 -1.68 -4.86
N PRO A 739 -0.66 -1.07 -3.65
CA PRO A 739 -0.69 0.37 -3.38
C PRO A 739 0.36 1.22 -4.09
N LEU A 740 -0.11 2.10 -4.96
CA LEU A 740 0.70 3.19 -5.46
C LEU A 740 1.03 4.15 -4.32
N VAL A 741 2.24 4.71 -4.30
CA VAL A 741 2.65 5.72 -3.32
C VAL A 741 3.08 6.97 -4.06
N ASN A 742 2.50 8.11 -3.69
CA ASN A 742 2.97 9.40 -4.18
C ASN A 742 4.34 9.76 -3.55
N PRO A 743 5.36 10.12 -4.34
CA PRO A 743 6.68 10.52 -3.83
C PRO A 743 6.67 11.70 -2.83
N ILE A 744 5.70 12.63 -2.90
CA ILE A 744 5.60 13.79 -1.99
C ILE A 744 5.12 13.38 -0.59
N GLN A 745 4.37 12.28 -0.48
CA GLN A 745 3.57 11.98 0.71
C GLN A 745 4.36 11.48 1.90
N ARG A 746 5.66 11.25 1.77
CA ARG A 746 6.45 10.62 2.83
C ARG A 746 6.73 11.57 4.01
N GLY A 747 6.83 12.89 3.79
CA GLY A 747 7.36 13.84 4.79
C GLY A 747 6.42 14.90 5.34
N ASN A 748 5.27 14.51 5.90
CA ASN A 748 4.41 15.40 6.68
C ASN A 748 4.61 15.27 8.21
N GLU A 749 5.83 14.94 8.66
CA GLU A 749 6.20 14.89 10.10
C GLU A 749 7.58 15.52 10.38
N ILE A 750 7.69 16.86 10.49
CA ILE A 750 8.78 17.57 11.23
C ILE A 750 8.22 18.79 11.95
#